data_AF-A0A0J6C1A8-F1
#
_entry.id   AF-A0A0J6C1A8-F1
#
_cell.length_a   1.000
_cell.length_b   1.000
_cell.length_c   1.000
_cell.angle_alpha   90.00
_cell.angle_beta   90.00
_cell.angle_gamma   90.00
#
_symmetry.space_group_name_H-M   'P 1'
#
loop_
_entity.id
_entity.type
_entity.pdbx_description
1 polymer ?
#
loop_
_entity_poly.entity_id
_entity_poly.type
_entity_poly.pdbx_seq_one_letter_code
_entity_poly.pdbx_strand_id
1 'polypeptide(L)'
;MNRHRSRRPHRPAAPVSAAQHRHSLFQPAPGGGQAPRGLPLRLLGTLLFGTLSTPAVLAADVNGPQVINIQAPDARGISHNRHEHFDIHQPGMVLNNSAQAGQSQLAGQLAANPNLKGGPSASTIINEVTGLQRSSLQGALEVFGQRANVIIANPNGITADGLRTINVNDLTLTTGVVGQNARDPLLRVTQGDIEITGSGVDTTGLQLFDVMAKSVAINGPIGRGHDTDLRVTAGSSQRDRIDSAPKGTGDFSMGQPAISGSLAGSMYGRNILLQTTDSGAGVRHEGAITGMGQLRVLANGDITLHEVNNKDAMAAVTHGGRVSRQQYAAARNQAADIRSSHGSVQIDKASLARLARVNAGNNVDLTAVEQSGLVEVKAGASAHIGKVDHTRELRVEAASIDLNEVGDNVGAGRFEASHGISLNQQDVRFQDALFLQAEHISFGNSLAARQVEIRAGDWSLAGHQRISADDQLALSGRQITLQEGSVLKGGDILATVENLFENAGDISAERVVELKGKNLRAQRNEWGSPMPTPSGIELRNYGKITGGTVALDLNQAENQGSIQAKDDLQVYLDRRLFNMGNVQAGRITARISGEQAQGLLNQGTLAATGDIVLHVNGNVLNEHGGKITAGRDLSIGSAADSLYGGRLMTVLNTAATMAAGHDMTIQARDAIVNLGGQLTAGHERRLEAPIVIDDPNADASRYTVYGGLEDRLAAAGQTANDAHASLQRQQADAGHAHHWGAPQADEGWPTSHPSEEAQPDEQARNLDAERQRHLDVQKRREAEMQRRQAEQQRREHVENFRLAHQQWEQQLASQPQPQPQPEPEPEPEPQPLPQPLPEPQPEPTPEPMPEPDLEPELDPEFDLPIELHPELERELELELHPGLEEELELEIHPGMETQPEPAPQPEPEPEPQPEPMPQPPHSQATQQQDREAERRRHQAIKQRADAERQRQQERRERLEKFRLAEQQRPKSEEELQAVAQNNKEAAERNARLMRGEL
;
A
#
# COMPACT_ATOMS: atom_id res chain seq x y z
N MET A 1 -9.49 33.62 34.93
CA MET A 1 -9.73 35.04 35.31
C MET A 1 -9.12 35.96 34.23
N ASN A 2 -9.34 37.28 34.26
CA ASN A 2 -9.02 38.23 33.17
C ASN A 2 -9.82 38.04 31.85
N ARG A 3 -9.82 39.09 31.00
CA ARG A 3 -10.96 39.45 30.13
C ARG A 3 -10.57 39.79 28.68
N HIS A 4 -11.50 39.49 27.77
CA HIS A 4 -11.82 40.18 26.50
C HIS A 4 -10.70 40.66 25.57
N ARG A 5 -10.78 40.21 24.30
CA ARG A 5 -11.52 40.99 23.28
C ARG A 5 -12.05 40.12 22.15
N SER A 6 -13.12 40.57 21.52
CA SER A 6 -13.88 39.85 20.49
C SER A 6 -13.62 40.42 19.09
N ARG A 7 -13.73 39.56 18.07
CA ARG A 7 -14.36 39.87 16.77
C ARG A 7 -14.77 38.59 16.04
N ARG A 8 -15.77 38.70 15.17
CA ARG A 8 -16.44 37.60 14.44
C ARG A 8 -15.98 37.56 12.96
N PRO A 9 -16.31 36.49 12.18
CA PRO A 9 -15.53 36.08 11.00
C PRO A 9 -15.90 36.78 9.68
N HIS A 10 -15.07 36.56 8.66
CA HIS A 10 -15.30 36.96 7.26
C HIS A 10 -15.62 35.76 6.35
N ARG A 11 -16.68 35.91 5.54
CA ARG A 11 -16.97 35.17 4.29
C ARG A 11 -18.14 35.90 3.58
N PRO A 12 -18.36 35.67 2.27
CA PRO A 12 -17.51 36.00 1.12
C PRO A 12 -18.14 37.09 0.22
N ALA A 13 -17.46 37.56 -0.82
CA ALA A 13 -18.08 38.44 -1.84
C ALA A 13 -17.41 38.36 -3.22
N ALA A 14 -18.26 38.22 -4.26
CA ALA A 14 -18.04 38.46 -5.69
C ALA A 14 -19.44 38.54 -6.34
N PRO A 15 -19.64 39.02 -7.60
CA PRO A 15 -18.70 39.67 -8.53
C PRO A 15 -19.20 41.07 -8.97
N VAL A 16 -18.61 41.65 -10.04
CA VAL A 16 -19.24 42.33 -11.21
C VAL A 16 -18.20 43.20 -11.94
N SER A 17 -18.40 43.43 -13.25
CA SER A 17 -17.47 44.07 -14.20
C SER A 17 -17.92 45.47 -14.65
N ALA A 18 -16.98 46.34 -15.05
CA ALA A 18 -16.95 47.03 -16.37
C ALA A 18 -16.15 48.36 -16.38
N ALA A 19 -15.25 48.52 -17.36
CA ALA A 19 -14.85 49.82 -17.95
C ALA A 19 -14.11 49.60 -19.28
N GLN A 20 -14.18 50.57 -20.20
CA GLN A 20 -13.52 50.55 -21.52
C GLN A 20 -12.51 51.71 -21.62
N HIS A 21 -11.49 51.59 -22.48
CA HIS A 21 -10.69 52.73 -22.94
C HIS A 21 -10.45 52.69 -24.45
N ARG A 22 -10.26 53.87 -25.05
CA ARG A 22 -10.19 54.10 -26.51
C ARG A 22 -8.97 54.93 -26.91
N HIS A 23 -8.62 54.83 -28.19
CA HIS A 23 -7.48 55.43 -28.91
C HIS A 23 -7.07 56.87 -28.55
N SER A 24 -5.78 57.16 -28.79
CA SER A 24 -5.38 58.27 -29.68
C SER A 24 -4.05 57.97 -30.41
N LEU A 25 -3.85 58.58 -31.58
CA LEU A 25 -2.67 58.48 -32.45
C LEU A 25 -1.94 59.84 -32.45
N PHE A 26 -0.63 59.86 -32.72
CA PHE A 26 0.04 61.05 -33.29
C PHE A 26 1.30 60.69 -34.12
N GLN A 27 1.64 61.53 -35.10
CA GLN A 27 2.78 61.40 -36.02
C GLN A 27 3.76 62.61 -35.92
N PRO A 28 5.01 62.49 -36.40
CA PRO A 28 6.08 63.48 -36.18
C PRO A 28 6.36 64.45 -37.35
N ALA A 29 6.98 65.61 -37.07
CA ALA A 29 7.48 66.61 -38.03
C ALA A 29 8.62 67.48 -37.38
N PRO A 30 9.33 68.42 -38.08
CA PRO A 30 10.73 68.12 -38.47
C PRO A 30 11.81 69.24 -38.35
N GLY A 31 13.09 68.84 -38.21
CA GLY A 31 14.26 69.40 -38.93
C GLY A 31 15.00 70.68 -38.44
N GLY A 32 16.34 70.70 -38.62
CA GLY A 32 17.16 71.93 -38.77
C GLY A 32 18.45 72.08 -37.91
N GLY A 33 19.53 72.66 -38.48
CA GLY A 33 20.62 73.34 -37.72
C GLY A 33 22.08 72.82 -37.88
N GLN A 34 22.92 73.52 -38.65
CA GLN A 34 24.30 73.11 -39.05
C GLN A 34 25.45 73.59 -38.12
N ALA A 35 26.44 72.70 -37.86
CA ALA A 35 27.92 72.90 -37.99
C ALA A 35 28.66 73.98 -37.12
N PRO A 36 30.02 74.14 -37.11
CA PRO A 36 31.06 73.45 -37.92
C PRO A 36 32.45 73.11 -37.27
N ARG A 37 33.35 72.53 -38.10
CA ARG A 37 34.84 72.53 -38.10
C ARG A 37 35.66 71.55 -37.21
N GLY A 38 36.41 70.67 -37.89
CA GLY A 38 37.57 69.91 -37.38
C GLY A 38 38.10 68.87 -38.40
N LEU A 39 39.28 69.10 -39.00
CA LEU A 39 40.00 68.25 -39.97
C LEU A 39 41.48 68.12 -39.52
N PRO A 40 42.34 67.17 -39.98
CA PRO A 40 42.29 66.45 -41.28
C PRO A 40 42.75 64.95 -41.36
N LEU A 41 42.11 64.21 -42.30
CA LEU A 41 42.66 63.24 -43.30
C LEU A 41 43.49 61.96 -42.97
N ARG A 42 43.13 60.86 -43.68
CA ARG A 42 43.83 59.58 -43.97
C ARG A 42 43.90 58.57 -42.80
N LEU A 43 43.68 57.26 -43.01
CA LEU A 43 43.91 56.41 -44.20
C LEU A 43 42.65 55.60 -44.64
N LEU A 44 42.66 55.01 -45.84
CA LEU A 44 41.68 53.98 -46.25
C LEU A 44 42.01 52.64 -45.57
N GLY A 45 40.99 51.98 -45.02
CA GLY A 45 41.02 50.57 -44.62
C GLY A 45 39.76 49.88 -45.13
N THR A 46 39.91 48.91 -46.04
CA THR A 46 38.79 48.28 -46.73
C THR A 46 38.05 47.31 -45.80
N LEU A 47 36.84 47.67 -45.37
CA LEU A 47 35.90 46.70 -44.84
C LEU A 47 35.45 45.79 -46.00
N LEU A 48 36.02 44.58 -46.06
CA LEU A 48 35.46 43.53 -46.91
C LEU A 48 34.08 43.17 -46.36
N PHE A 49 33.04 43.49 -47.14
CA PHE A 49 31.77 42.80 -46.99
C PHE A 49 32.02 41.32 -47.32
N GLY A 50 31.81 40.45 -46.33
CA GLY A 50 31.80 39.01 -46.58
C GLY A 50 30.71 38.68 -47.58
N THR A 51 31.08 38.22 -48.76
CA THR A 51 30.12 37.79 -49.79
C THR A 51 29.31 36.62 -49.26
N LEU A 52 27.98 36.72 -49.34
CA LEU A 52 27.08 35.60 -49.06
C LEU A 52 27.26 34.51 -50.13
N SER A 53 28.25 33.65 -49.95
CA SER A 53 28.36 32.41 -50.71
C SER A 53 27.32 31.44 -50.17
N THR A 54 26.42 30.98 -51.04
CA THR A 54 25.76 29.69 -50.82
C THR A 54 26.83 28.57 -50.82
N PRO A 55 26.58 27.44 -50.13
CA PRO A 55 27.42 26.26 -50.26
C PRO A 55 27.31 25.70 -51.69
N ALA A 56 28.42 25.19 -52.22
CA ALA A 56 28.42 24.63 -53.57
C ALA A 56 27.93 23.17 -53.55
N VAL A 57 26.77 22.93 -54.13
CA VAL A 57 26.25 21.59 -54.42
C VAL A 57 26.88 21.09 -55.70
N LEU A 58 27.48 19.90 -55.64
CA LEU A 58 28.05 19.17 -56.77
C LEU A 58 27.35 17.81 -56.85
N ALA A 59 26.65 17.53 -57.95
CA ALA A 59 26.22 16.17 -58.25
C ALA A 59 27.45 15.35 -58.69
N ALA A 60 27.66 14.17 -58.10
CA ALA A 60 28.74 13.27 -58.51
C ALA A 60 28.46 12.62 -59.89
N ASP A 61 27.19 12.37 -60.18
CA ASP A 61 26.63 11.91 -61.46
C ASP A 61 25.14 12.34 -61.51
N VAL A 62 24.48 12.21 -62.67
CA VAL A 62 23.06 12.56 -62.88
C VAL A 62 22.11 11.82 -61.92
N ASN A 63 22.49 10.61 -61.47
CA ASN A 63 21.78 9.85 -60.42
C ASN A 63 22.68 9.55 -59.20
N GLY A 64 23.78 10.28 -59.04
CA GLY A 64 24.75 10.08 -57.96
C GLY A 64 24.35 10.77 -56.65
N PRO A 65 24.99 10.42 -55.52
CA PRO A 65 24.79 11.14 -54.26
C PRO A 65 25.20 12.61 -54.39
N GLN A 66 24.48 13.49 -53.69
CA GLN A 66 24.76 14.93 -53.71
C GLN A 66 25.96 15.25 -52.81
N VAL A 67 26.96 15.98 -53.32
CA VAL A 67 28.13 16.39 -52.56
C VAL A 67 28.05 17.89 -52.25
N ILE A 68 28.02 18.26 -50.97
CA ILE A 68 27.99 19.65 -50.52
C ILE A 68 29.36 20.02 -49.98
N ASN A 69 30.03 20.96 -50.65
CA ASN A 69 31.20 21.63 -50.08
C ASN A 69 30.74 22.62 -49.02
N ILE A 70 30.81 22.20 -47.75
CA ILE A 70 30.38 23.00 -46.61
C ILE A 70 31.17 24.31 -46.51
N GLN A 71 30.59 25.33 -45.86
CA GLN A 71 31.27 26.60 -45.60
C GLN A 71 32.46 26.42 -44.64
N ALA A 72 33.39 27.40 -44.67
CA ALA A 72 34.48 27.44 -43.70
C ALA A 72 33.90 27.55 -42.27
N PRO A 73 34.39 26.77 -41.30
CA PRO A 73 33.94 26.89 -39.92
C PRO A 73 34.39 28.22 -39.31
N ASP A 74 33.56 28.75 -38.41
CA ASP A 74 33.90 29.93 -37.62
C ASP A 74 34.90 29.61 -36.49
N ALA A 75 35.23 30.63 -35.68
CA ALA A 75 36.14 30.49 -34.53
C ALA A 75 35.61 29.57 -33.40
N ARG A 76 34.38 29.03 -33.50
CA ARG A 76 33.80 28.03 -32.61
C ARG A 76 33.87 26.61 -33.22
N GLY A 77 34.35 26.47 -34.46
CA GLY A 77 34.35 25.22 -35.23
C GLY A 77 33.04 24.94 -35.97
N ILE A 78 32.13 25.93 -36.07
CA ILE A 78 30.79 25.74 -36.63
C ILE A 78 30.77 26.19 -38.09
N SER A 79 30.51 25.26 -39.01
CA SER A 79 30.16 25.56 -40.41
C SER A 79 28.65 25.80 -40.51
N HIS A 80 28.22 27.02 -40.82
CA HIS A 80 26.79 27.35 -41.02
C HIS A 80 26.45 27.42 -42.51
N ASN A 81 25.77 26.39 -43.01
CA ASN A 81 25.28 26.31 -44.38
C ASN A 81 23.80 26.72 -44.43
N ARG A 82 23.41 27.53 -45.41
CA ARG A 82 22.03 27.99 -45.63
C ARG A 82 21.55 27.52 -46.99
N HIS A 83 20.34 26.98 -47.04
CA HIS A 83 19.75 26.33 -48.20
C HIS A 83 18.32 26.82 -48.44
N GLU A 84 17.88 26.88 -49.70
CA GLU A 84 16.46 27.12 -50.01
C GLU A 84 15.62 25.84 -49.83
N HIS A 85 16.20 24.71 -50.25
CA HIS A 85 15.68 23.35 -50.11
C HIS A 85 16.84 22.46 -49.63
N PHE A 86 16.56 21.47 -48.76
CA PHE A 86 17.58 20.54 -48.26
C PHE A 86 16.92 19.18 -48.05
N ASP A 87 17.18 18.29 -49.00
CA ASP A 87 16.53 16.99 -49.10
C ASP A 87 17.61 15.94 -49.39
N ILE A 88 17.47 14.76 -48.78
CA ILE A 88 18.34 13.62 -49.03
C ILE A 88 17.50 12.59 -49.75
N HIS A 89 17.91 12.22 -50.95
CA HIS A 89 17.33 11.12 -51.72
C HIS A 89 18.34 9.97 -51.81
N GLN A 90 17.88 8.78 -52.17
CA GLN A 90 18.78 7.66 -52.41
C GLN A 90 19.68 7.96 -53.63
N PRO A 91 20.98 7.59 -53.60
CA PRO A 91 21.65 6.79 -52.56
C PRO A 91 22.04 7.58 -51.29
N GLY A 92 22.18 8.91 -51.38
CA GLY A 92 22.44 9.75 -50.20
C GLY A 92 23.06 11.12 -50.50
N MET A 93 23.64 11.72 -49.47
CA MET A 93 24.30 13.02 -49.50
C MET A 93 25.65 12.97 -48.74
N VAL A 94 26.65 13.67 -49.23
CA VAL A 94 27.98 13.81 -48.63
C VAL A 94 28.26 15.27 -48.27
N LEU A 95 28.49 15.55 -46.99
CA LEU A 95 29.02 16.81 -46.48
C LEU A 95 30.55 16.75 -46.52
N ASN A 96 31.19 17.48 -47.44
CA ASN A 96 32.64 17.46 -47.60
C ASN A 96 33.32 18.32 -46.53
N ASN A 97 33.71 17.70 -45.42
CA ASN A 97 34.45 18.30 -44.30
C ASN A 97 35.97 18.01 -44.39
N SER A 98 36.50 17.75 -45.58
CA SER A 98 37.91 17.41 -45.78
C SER A 98 38.72 18.55 -46.38
N ALA A 99 39.83 18.92 -45.71
CA ALA A 99 40.86 19.80 -46.28
C ALA A 99 41.80 19.08 -47.27
N GLN A 100 41.61 17.77 -47.50
CA GLN A 100 42.42 16.93 -48.38
C GLN A 100 41.54 16.09 -49.34
N ALA A 101 42.09 15.68 -50.49
CA ALA A 101 41.42 14.74 -51.39
C ALA A 101 41.47 13.32 -50.81
N GLY A 102 40.46 12.50 -51.10
CA GLY A 102 40.33 11.15 -50.52
C GLY A 102 39.02 10.46 -50.91
N GLN A 103 38.80 9.27 -50.39
CA GLN A 103 37.65 8.42 -50.73
C GLN A 103 36.46 8.67 -49.77
N SER A 104 35.32 9.05 -50.31
CA SER A 104 34.00 9.01 -49.68
C SER A 104 33.36 7.63 -49.88
N GLN A 105 32.56 7.18 -48.92
CA GLN A 105 31.84 5.90 -48.98
C GLN A 105 30.66 5.93 -49.95
N LEU A 106 30.01 7.08 -50.13
CA LEU A 106 28.89 7.24 -51.06
C LEU A 106 29.33 7.75 -52.44
N ALA A 107 30.13 8.82 -52.49
CA ALA A 107 30.44 9.55 -53.72
C ALA A 107 31.80 9.19 -54.35
N GLY A 108 32.51 8.22 -53.79
CA GLY A 108 33.80 7.76 -54.32
C GLY A 108 34.93 8.76 -54.12
N GLN A 109 35.82 8.90 -55.11
CA GLN A 109 37.01 9.75 -54.99
C GLN A 109 36.62 11.25 -55.04
N LEU A 110 36.70 11.93 -53.89
CA LEU A 110 36.42 13.35 -53.75
C LEU A 110 37.70 14.19 -53.65
N ALA A 111 37.59 15.45 -54.08
CA ALA A 111 38.60 16.47 -53.88
C ALA A 111 38.45 17.16 -52.51
N ALA A 112 39.52 17.80 -52.04
CA ALA A 112 39.48 18.67 -50.87
C ALA A 112 38.43 19.77 -51.04
N ASN A 113 37.62 20.03 -50.00
CA ASN A 113 36.70 21.15 -49.98
C ASN A 113 37.49 22.47 -50.15
N PRO A 114 37.23 23.28 -51.19
CA PRO A 114 37.97 24.52 -51.43
C PRO A 114 37.81 25.54 -50.29
N ASN A 115 36.72 25.48 -49.52
CA ASN A 115 36.42 26.39 -48.42
C ASN A 115 37.27 26.10 -47.17
N LEU A 116 37.88 24.91 -47.07
CA LEU A 116 38.71 24.48 -45.92
C LEU A 116 40.21 24.62 -46.17
N LYS A 117 40.63 25.21 -47.31
CA LYS A 117 42.04 25.32 -47.70
C LYS A 117 42.85 26.18 -46.73
N GLY A 118 43.66 25.52 -45.90
CA GLY A 118 44.52 26.16 -44.90
C GLY A 118 43.81 26.49 -43.58
N GLY A 119 42.55 26.07 -43.41
CA GLY A 119 41.81 26.17 -42.15
C GLY A 119 41.58 24.81 -41.49
N PRO A 120 41.01 24.77 -40.28
CA PRO A 120 40.53 23.53 -39.67
C PRO A 120 39.25 23.04 -40.38
N SER A 121 39.00 21.73 -40.29
CA SER A 121 37.67 21.17 -40.58
C SER A 121 36.67 21.56 -39.49
N ALA A 122 35.37 21.53 -39.81
CA ALA A 122 34.31 21.83 -38.86
C ALA A 122 34.15 20.71 -37.81
N SER A 123 33.89 21.09 -36.56
CA SER A 123 33.44 20.17 -35.50
C SER A 123 31.92 20.01 -35.49
N THR A 124 31.19 21.05 -35.93
CA THR A 124 29.73 21.05 -36.08
C THR A 124 29.35 21.63 -37.44
N ILE A 125 28.49 20.94 -38.17
CA ILE A 125 27.97 21.35 -39.47
C ILE A 125 26.47 21.60 -39.34
N ILE A 126 26.04 22.83 -39.60
CA ILE A 126 24.62 23.21 -39.60
C ILE A 126 24.15 23.33 -41.04
N ASN A 127 23.01 22.74 -41.34
CA ASN A 127 22.25 22.90 -42.58
C ASN A 127 20.89 23.52 -42.23
N GLU A 128 20.78 24.84 -42.41
CA GLU A 128 19.57 25.61 -42.14
C GLU A 128 18.79 25.85 -43.43
N VAL A 129 17.53 25.42 -43.47
CA VAL A 129 16.60 25.72 -44.56
C VAL A 129 15.96 27.09 -44.29
N THR A 130 16.12 28.00 -45.25
CA THR A 130 15.52 29.34 -45.23
C THR A 130 14.40 29.52 -46.26
N GLY A 131 14.07 28.48 -47.04
CA GLY A 131 12.88 28.43 -47.89
C GLY A 131 11.61 28.08 -47.11
N LEU A 132 10.53 27.77 -47.83
CA LEU A 132 9.20 27.48 -47.28
C LEU A 132 8.80 26.00 -47.32
N GLN A 133 9.63 25.13 -47.89
CA GLN A 133 9.35 23.69 -47.99
C GLN A 133 9.90 22.92 -46.79
N ARG A 134 9.22 21.83 -46.43
CA ARG A 134 9.71 20.82 -45.47
C ARG A 134 10.82 19.97 -46.11
N SER A 135 11.69 19.40 -45.29
CA SER A 135 12.78 18.52 -45.75
C SER A 135 12.36 17.05 -45.76
N SER A 136 12.71 16.30 -46.80
CA SER A 136 12.61 14.84 -46.85
C SER A 136 13.99 14.19 -46.78
N LEU A 137 14.19 13.25 -45.85
CA LEU A 137 15.47 12.62 -45.54
C LEU A 137 15.38 11.10 -45.77
N GLN A 138 15.69 10.67 -46.99
CA GLN A 138 15.52 9.32 -47.52
C GLN A 138 16.83 8.74 -48.06
N GLY A 139 17.80 8.43 -47.19
CA GLY A 139 19.06 7.83 -47.61
C GLY A 139 20.20 8.00 -46.61
N ALA A 140 21.43 7.82 -47.10
CA ALA A 140 22.63 7.97 -46.28
C ALA A 140 23.11 9.43 -46.19
N LEU A 141 23.53 9.85 -45.01
CA LEU A 141 24.21 11.13 -44.76
C LEU A 141 25.65 10.89 -44.32
N GLU A 142 26.60 11.15 -45.21
CA GLU A 142 28.04 11.04 -44.94
C GLU A 142 28.66 12.39 -44.58
N VAL A 143 29.55 12.41 -43.59
CA VAL A 143 30.55 13.48 -43.43
C VAL A 143 31.89 12.97 -43.95
N PHE A 144 32.31 13.41 -45.13
CA PHE A 144 33.60 13.02 -45.70
C PHE A 144 34.73 13.87 -45.08
N GLY A 145 35.81 13.22 -44.64
CA GLY A 145 36.92 13.88 -43.93
C GLY A 145 36.78 13.76 -42.41
N GLN A 146 36.99 14.86 -41.67
CA GLN A 146 36.95 14.83 -40.21
C GLN A 146 35.51 14.60 -39.70
N ARG A 147 35.35 13.65 -38.75
CA ARG A 147 34.09 13.38 -38.06
C ARG A 147 33.53 14.65 -37.40
N ALA A 148 32.24 14.92 -37.58
CA ALA A 148 31.58 16.12 -37.06
C ALA A 148 30.16 15.84 -36.55
N ASN A 149 29.65 16.74 -35.70
CA ASN A 149 28.23 16.82 -35.38
C ASN A 149 27.47 17.47 -36.54
N VAL A 150 26.24 17.02 -36.80
CA VAL A 150 25.39 17.58 -37.87
C VAL A 150 24.04 18.01 -37.31
N ILE A 151 23.62 19.24 -37.67
CA ILE A 151 22.30 19.79 -37.35
C ILE A 151 21.56 20.08 -38.66
N ILE A 152 20.38 19.48 -38.85
CA ILE A 152 19.46 19.81 -39.94
C ILE A 152 18.31 20.60 -39.34
N ALA A 153 18.16 21.86 -39.74
CA ALA A 153 17.21 22.81 -39.18
C ALA A 153 16.24 23.31 -40.25
N ASN A 154 14.96 22.92 -40.19
CA ASN A 154 13.92 23.36 -41.12
C ASN A 154 12.62 23.71 -40.37
N PRO A 155 12.32 25.01 -40.14
CA PRO A 155 11.12 25.47 -39.46
C PRO A 155 9.77 25.15 -40.15
N ASN A 156 9.80 24.60 -41.37
CA ASN A 156 8.62 24.14 -42.11
C ASN A 156 8.35 22.63 -41.89
N GLY A 157 9.24 21.92 -41.20
CA GLY A 157 9.11 20.50 -40.86
C GLY A 157 10.15 19.59 -41.53
N ILE A 158 10.26 18.35 -41.03
CA ILE A 158 11.18 17.32 -41.56
C ILE A 158 10.49 15.95 -41.53
N THR A 159 10.56 15.18 -42.62
CA THR A 159 10.27 13.73 -42.60
C THR A 159 11.53 12.90 -42.85
N ALA A 160 11.77 11.87 -42.04
CA ALA A 160 12.88 10.93 -42.20
C ALA A 160 12.36 9.50 -42.40
N ASP A 161 12.85 8.83 -43.45
CA ASP A 161 12.43 7.48 -43.84
C ASP A 161 13.60 6.71 -44.45
N GLY A 162 14.17 5.77 -43.70
CA GLY A 162 15.41 5.08 -44.09
C GLY A 162 16.67 5.95 -43.97
N LEU A 163 16.62 7.01 -43.15
CA LEU A 163 17.78 7.87 -42.87
C LEU A 163 18.84 7.07 -42.09
N ARG A 164 20.08 7.08 -42.58
CA ARG A 164 21.25 6.51 -41.89
C ARG A 164 22.45 7.45 -41.97
N THR A 165 23.41 7.34 -41.06
CA THR A 165 24.60 8.21 -41.08
C THR A 165 25.90 7.44 -41.36
N ILE A 166 26.91 8.17 -41.85
CA ILE A 166 28.29 7.70 -42.05
C ILE A 166 29.22 8.80 -41.53
N ASN A 167 30.10 8.46 -40.59
CA ASN A 167 31.09 9.40 -40.00
C ASN A 167 30.49 10.70 -39.40
N VAL A 168 29.23 10.66 -38.97
CA VAL A 168 28.61 11.68 -38.09
C VAL A 168 28.91 11.31 -36.63
N ASN A 169 29.08 12.28 -35.73
CA ASN A 169 29.18 12.01 -34.28
C ASN A 169 27.82 12.12 -33.59
N ASP A 170 27.24 13.32 -33.55
CA ASP A 170 25.85 13.56 -33.13
C ASP A 170 25.01 14.03 -34.32
N LEU A 171 23.76 13.59 -34.42
CA LEU A 171 22.78 14.08 -35.40
C LEU A 171 21.62 14.77 -34.68
N THR A 172 21.35 16.03 -35.02
CA THR A 172 20.17 16.78 -34.55
C THR A 172 19.25 17.10 -35.72
N LEU A 173 17.97 16.68 -35.63
CA LEU A 173 16.90 17.12 -36.52
C LEU A 173 16.03 18.14 -35.77
N THR A 174 15.78 19.31 -36.36
CA THR A 174 15.00 20.35 -35.68
C THR A 174 14.16 21.23 -36.59
N THR A 175 13.01 21.69 -36.08
CA THR A 175 12.25 22.81 -36.66
C THR A 175 12.57 24.16 -36.00
N GLY A 176 13.63 24.20 -35.20
CA GLY A 176 14.10 25.41 -34.55
C GLY A 176 14.85 26.34 -35.50
N VAL A 177 14.58 27.64 -35.40
CA VAL A 177 15.36 28.69 -36.06
C VAL A 177 16.75 28.77 -35.42
N VAL A 178 17.80 28.89 -36.23
CA VAL A 178 19.20 28.88 -35.76
C VAL A 178 19.68 30.28 -35.42
N GLY A 179 19.78 30.58 -34.13
CA GLY A 179 20.44 31.78 -33.60
C GLY A 179 21.92 31.57 -33.26
N GLN A 180 22.63 32.66 -33.00
CA GLN A 180 24.01 32.62 -32.51
C GLN A 180 24.06 32.78 -30.99
N ASN A 181 24.91 31.99 -30.33
CA ASN A 181 25.30 32.16 -28.92
C ASN A 181 26.85 32.08 -28.81
N ALA A 182 27.40 32.50 -27.66
CA ALA A 182 28.84 32.72 -27.48
C ALA A 182 29.76 31.49 -27.65
N ARG A 183 29.19 30.27 -27.68
CA ARG A 183 29.93 29.00 -27.87
C ARG A 183 29.20 28.04 -28.82
N ASP A 184 27.88 28.01 -28.76
CA ASP A 184 27.03 27.02 -29.41
C ASP A 184 26.01 27.67 -30.37
N PRO A 185 25.34 26.90 -31.25
CA PRO A 185 24.12 27.36 -31.90
C PRO A 185 22.97 27.46 -30.89
N LEU A 186 22.20 28.54 -30.98
CA LEU A 186 20.95 28.71 -30.23
C LEU A 186 19.81 28.10 -31.04
N LEU A 187 19.13 27.07 -30.52
CA LEU A 187 17.97 26.49 -31.19
C LEU A 187 16.68 27.02 -30.54
N ARG A 188 15.80 27.63 -31.35
CA ARG A 188 14.48 28.14 -30.93
C ARG A 188 13.36 27.50 -31.73
N VAL A 189 12.65 26.57 -31.10
CA VAL A 189 11.45 25.91 -31.65
C VAL A 189 10.20 26.70 -31.28
N THR A 190 9.34 26.98 -32.27
CA THR A 190 8.00 27.58 -32.05
C THR A 190 6.90 26.95 -32.91
N GLN A 191 7.25 26.30 -34.01
CA GLN A 191 6.35 25.70 -35.01
C GLN A 191 7.00 24.47 -35.67
N GLY A 192 6.29 23.81 -36.57
CA GLY A 192 6.80 22.71 -37.39
C GLY A 192 6.85 21.35 -36.68
N ASP A 193 6.49 20.31 -37.43
CA ASP A 193 6.54 18.90 -37.07
C ASP A 193 7.85 18.20 -37.47
N ILE A 194 8.15 17.08 -36.81
CA ILE A 194 9.08 16.08 -37.36
C ILE A 194 8.38 14.73 -37.40
N GLU A 195 8.39 14.09 -38.57
CA GLU A 195 7.86 12.75 -38.80
C GLU A 195 9.01 11.76 -39.03
N ILE A 196 8.93 10.60 -38.39
CA ILE A 196 9.81 9.46 -38.68
C ILE A 196 8.89 8.35 -39.19
N THR A 197 9.09 7.88 -40.42
CA THR A 197 8.16 7.00 -41.15
C THR A 197 8.87 5.79 -41.76
N GLY A 198 8.11 4.81 -42.22
CA GLY A 198 8.59 3.70 -43.05
C GLY A 198 9.78 2.96 -42.44
N SER A 199 10.94 3.05 -43.09
CA SER A 199 12.19 2.41 -42.65
C SER A 199 12.87 3.10 -41.46
N GLY A 200 12.38 4.28 -41.05
CA GLY A 200 12.77 4.96 -39.83
C GLY A 200 14.15 5.62 -39.88
N VAL A 201 14.88 5.59 -38.77
CA VAL A 201 16.24 6.14 -38.65
C VAL A 201 17.20 5.09 -38.07
N ASP A 202 18.24 4.74 -38.84
CA ASP A 202 19.34 3.92 -38.35
C ASP A 202 20.38 4.82 -37.66
N THR A 203 20.42 4.74 -36.34
CA THR A 203 21.32 5.53 -35.48
C THR A 203 22.71 4.93 -35.33
N THR A 204 23.01 3.79 -35.98
CA THR A 204 24.27 3.06 -35.80
C THR A 204 25.49 3.96 -35.97
N GLY A 205 26.37 3.94 -34.96
CA GLY A 205 27.59 4.74 -34.90
C GLY A 205 27.45 6.12 -34.24
N LEU A 206 26.24 6.68 -34.13
CA LEU A 206 26.01 7.97 -33.46
C LEU A 206 26.21 7.86 -31.94
N GLN A 207 26.72 8.94 -31.33
CA GLN A 207 26.72 9.09 -29.86
C GLN A 207 25.35 9.60 -29.37
N LEU A 208 24.80 10.64 -30.02
CA LEU A 208 23.47 11.19 -29.78
C LEU A 208 22.65 11.28 -31.08
N PHE A 209 21.38 10.89 -31.00
CA PHE A 209 20.33 11.30 -31.94
C PHE A 209 19.32 12.19 -31.21
N ASP A 210 19.18 13.44 -31.67
CA ASP A 210 18.39 14.50 -31.03
C ASP A 210 17.31 15.03 -31.98
N VAL A 211 16.08 15.12 -31.51
CA VAL A 211 14.93 15.63 -32.25
C VAL A 211 14.30 16.78 -31.47
N MET A 212 14.17 17.96 -32.09
CA MET A 212 13.60 19.17 -31.48
C MET A 212 12.55 19.82 -32.39
N ALA A 213 11.26 19.62 -32.10
CA ALA A 213 10.17 20.15 -32.93
C ALA A 213 8.99 20.68 -32.11
N LYS A 214 8.02 21.37 -32.74
CA LYS A 214 6.78 21.75 -32.03
C LYS A 214 5.95 20.51 -31.70
N SER A 215 5.95 19.52 -32.60
CA SER A 215 5.43 18.16 -32.36
C SER A 215 6.28 17.12 -33.09
N VAL A 216 6.33 15.89 -32.57
CA VAL A 216 7.08 14.77 -33.18
C VAL A 216 6.18 13.55 -33.31
N ALA A 217 6.17 12.93 -34.48
CA ALA A 217 5.43 11.70 -34.76
C ALA A 217 6.39 10.56 -35.16
N ILE A 218 6.46 9.51 -34.33
CA ILE A 218 7.37 8.37 -34.48
C ILE A 218 6.57 7.18 -35.00
N ASN A 219 6.48 7.05 -36.32
CA ASN A 219 5.68 6.03 -37.02
C ASN A 219 6.52 4.96 -37.73
N GLY A 220 7.85 5.06 -37.65
CA GLY A 220 8.83 4.05 -38.04
C GLY A 220 9.97 3.97 -36.99
N PRO A 221 10.82 2.93 -37.06
CA PRO A 221 11.75 2.61 -35.97
C PRO A 221 12.90 3.61 -35.81
N ILE A 222 13.35 3.83 -34.57
CA ILE A 222 14.55 4.62 -34.25
C ILE A 222 15.59 3.70 -33.62
N GLY A 223 16.71 3.53 -34.32
CA GLY A 223 17.83 2.70 -33.87
C GLY A 223 17.59 1.20 -34.03
N ARG A 224 18.67 0.43 -33.91
CA ARG A 224 18.70 -1.05 -34.05
C ARG A 224 19.51 -1.73 -32.93
N GLY A 225 19.92 -0.97 -31.93
CA GLY A 225 20.86 -1.37 -30.88
C GLY A 225 20.85 -0.36 -29.73
N HIS A 226 21.88 -0.38 -28.88
CA HIS A 226 21.82 0.29 -27.57
C HIS A 226 23.04 1.15 -27.24
N ASP A 227 23.76 1.64 -28.25
CA ASP A 227 25.00 2.39 -28.09
C ASP A 227 24.80 3.92 -28.16
N THR A 228 23.74 4.36 -28.84
CA THR A 228 23.35 5.77 -29.05
C THR A 228 22.38 6.25 -27.98
N ASP A 229 22.57 7.46 -27.45
CA ASP A 229 21.56 8.13 -26.63
C ASP A 229 20.49 8.77 -27.54
N LEU A 230 19.20 8.62 -27.19
CA LEU A 230 18.07 9.19 -27.92
C LEU A 230 17.46 10.34 -27.12
N ARG A 231 17.24 11.49 -27.76
CA ARG A 231 16.54 12.64 -27.16
C ARG A 231 15.46 13.16 -28.10
N VAL A 232 14.23 13.26 -27.61
CA VAL A 232 13.09 13.84 -28.33
C VAL A 232 12.51 14.95 -27.47
N THR A 233 12.46 16.16 -28.03
CA THR A 233 11.93 17.37 -27.39
C THR A 233 10.77 17.90 -28.22
N ALA A 234 9.58 18.01 -27.61
CA ALA A 234 8.40 18.60 -28.24
C ALA A 234 7.87 19.84 -27.50
N GLY A 235 7.29 20.77 -28.25
CA GLY A 235 6.75 22.03 -27.74
C GLY A 235 7.64 23.25 -28.03
N SER A 236 7.11 24.45 -27.80
CA SER A 236 7.86 25.69 -27.92
C SER A 236 9.00 25.69 -26.91
N SER A 237 10.22 25.80 -27.41
CA SER A 237 11.41 25.60 -26.59
C SER A 237 12.63 26.38 -27.07
N GLN A 238 13.50 26.72 -26.12
CA GLN A 238 14.80 27.33 -26.37
C GLN A 238 15.91 26.47 -25.74
N ARG A 239 16.91 26.07 -26.54
CA ARG A 239 18.11 25.34 -26.10
C ARG A 239 19.35 26.20 -26.40
N ASP A 240 20.00 26.67 -25.34
CA ASP A 240 21.11 27.65 -25.41
C ASP A 240 22.48 27.03 -25.74
N ARG A 241 22.61 25.72 -25.50
CA ARG A 241 23.77 24.85 -25.77
C ARG A 241 23.31 23.42 -26.00
N ILE A 242 24.00 22.63 -26.83
CA ILE A 242 23.52 21.30 -27.27
C ILE A 242 23.32 20.29 -26.10
N ASP A 243 24.14 20.37 -25.05
CA ASP A 243 24.00 19.53 -23.84
C ASP A 243 22.89 20.00 -22.87
N SER A 244 22.33 21.20 -23.07
CA SER A 244 21.50 21.86 -22.07
C SER A 244 20.03 21.44 -22.15
N ALA A 245 19.40 21.40 -20.97
CA ALA A 245 17.96 21.17 -20.87
C ALA A 245 17.18 22.29 -21.59
N PRO A 246 16.25 21.96 -22.50
CA PRO A 246 15.46 22.95 -23.22
C PRO A 246 14.49 23.65 -22.28
N LYS A 247 14.37 24.97 -22.41
CA LYS A 247 13.45 25.81 -21.63
C LYS A 247 12.12 25.94 -22.39
N GLY A 248 11.01 25.55 -21.77
CA GLY A 248 9.67 25.73 -22.34
C GLY A 248 9.18 27.18 -22.28
N THR A 249 8.37 27.59 -23.26
CA THR A 249 7.95 29.00 -23.41
C THR A 249 6.50 29.21 -23.85
N GLY A 250 5.60 28.22 -23.71
CA GLY A 250 4.20 28.40 -24.14
C GLY A 250 3.24 27.31 -23.68
N ASP A 251 2.03 27.36 -24.24
CA ASP A 251 0.95 26.39 -24.06
C ASP A 251 0.77 25.52 -25.32
N PHE A 252 0.18 24.33 -25.15
CA PHE A 252 -0.04 23.36 -26.22
C PHE A 252 -1.53 23.15 -26.49
N SER A 253 -1.96 23.40 -27.73
CA SER A 253 -3.39 23.41 -28.11
C SER A 253 -3.71 22.69 -29.43
N MET A 254 -2.89 21.72 -29.85
CA MET A 254 -3.03 21.05 -31.16
C MET A 254 -3.98 19.83 -31.15
N GLY A 255 -4.70 19.57 -30.06
CA GLY A 255 -5.70 18.48 -29.96
C GLY A 255 -5.14 17.05 -30.02
N GLN A 256 -3.82 16.91 -30.08
CA GLN A 256 -3.06 15.66 -30.18
C GLN A 256 -1.92 15.66 -29.15
N PRO A 257 -1.30 14.50 -28.85
CA PRO A 257 -0.04 14.44 -28.10
C PRO A 257 1.08 15.23 -28.81
N ALA A 258 1.99 15.83 -28.04
CA ALA A 258 3.11 16.59 -28.58
C ALA A 258 4.26 15.67 -29.06
N ILE A 259 4.41 14.51 -28.40
CA ILE A 259 5.14 13.36 -28.96
C ILE A 259 4.10 12.26 -29.16
N SER A 260 3.94 11.81 -30.39
CA SER A 260 3.12 10.65 -30.76
C SER A 260 4.00 9.52 -31.33
N GLY A 261 3.52 8.28 -31.29
CA GLY A 261 4.14 7.18 -32.05
C GLY A 261 3.26 5.95 -32.17
N SER A 262 3.33 5.30 -33.33
CA SER A 262 2.55 4.11 -33.68
C SER A 262 3.21 2.81 -33.18
N LEU A 263 2.54 1.67 -33.36
CA LEU A 263 3.10 0.34 -33.08
C LEU A 263 4.40 0.06 -33.85
N ALA A 264 4.58 0.65 -35.04
CA ALA A 264 5.80 0.53 -35.84
C ALA A 264 6.91 1.51 -35.40
N GLY A 265 6.60 2.46 -34.51
CA GLY A 265 7.50 3.52 -34.04
C GLY A 265 8.53 3.10 -33.00
N SER A 266 8.94 1.83 -32.95
CA SER A 266 9.79 1.30 -31.88
C SER A 266 11.13 2.04 -31.74
N MET A 267 11.64 2.15 -30.51
CA MET A 267 12.83 2.95 -30.19
C MET A 267 13.86 2.10 -29.44
N TYR A 268 15.09 2.04 -29.95
CA TYR A 268 16.21 1.30 -29.35
C TYR A 268 17.38 2.25 -29.08
N GLY A 269 17.82 2.31 -27.82
CA GLY A 269 18.92 3.20 -27.44
C GLY A 269 19.59 2.84 -26.12
N ARG A 270 20.61 3.64 -25.77
CA ARG A 270 21.37 3.59 -24.53
C ARG A 270 20.57 4.24 -23.40
N ASN A 271 20.59 5.58 -23.35
CA ASN A 271 19.66 6.39 -22.58
C ASN A 271 18.59 6.96 -23.53
N ILE A 272 17.35 7.10 -23.06
CA ILE A 272 16.22 7.60 -23.87
C ILE A 272 15.49 8.70 -23.09
N LEU A 273 15.44 9.90 -23.64
CA LEU A 273 14.71 11.05 -23.08
C LEU A 273 13.60 11.50 -24.03
N LEU A 274 12.35 11.31 -23.62
CA LEU A 274 11.18 11.96 -24.22
C LEU A 274 10.79 13.14 -23.32
N GLN A 275 10.78 14.36 -23.84
CA GLN A 275 10.45 15.57 -23.08
C GLN A 275 9.46 16.45 -23.84
N THR A 276 8.39 16.87 -23.18
CA THR A 276 7.57 18.01 -23.64
C THR A 276 7.88 19.26 -22.82
N THR A 277 7.69 20.44 -23.42
CA THR A 277 8.07 21.73 -22.81
C THR A 277 6.92 22.71 -22.61
N ASP A 278 5.86 22.63 -23.41
CA ASP A 278 4.68 23.50 -23.27
C ASP A 278 3.69 22.98 -22.22
N SER A 279 2.87 23.85 -21.65
CA SER A 279 1.74 23.46 -20.79
C SER A 279 0.72 22.59 -21.55
N GLY A 280 0.24 21.50 -20.95
CA GLY A 280 -0.71 20.57 -21.56
C GLY A 280 -0.11 19.59 -22.58
N ALA A 281 1.17 19.72 -22.94
CA ALA A 281 1.80 18.87 -23.94
C ALA A 281 2.02 17.44 -23.40
N GLY A 282 1.25 16.47 -23.91
CA GLY A 282 1.35 15.05 -23.57
C GLY A 282 2.28 14.22 -24.48
N VAL A 283 2.51 12.98 -24.07
CA VAL A 283 3.25 11.93 -24.80
C VAL A 283 2.36 10.71 -24.96
N ARG A 284 2.23 10.18 -26.19
CA ARG A 284 1.55 8.91 -26.47
C ARG A 284 2.46 8.05 -27.36
N HIS A 285 2.82 6.85 -26.94
CA HIS A 285 3.69 5.99 -27.73
C HIS A 285 3.26 4.52 -27.62
N GLU A 286 2.80 3.97 -28.74
CA GLU A 286 2.31 2.58 -28.84
C GLU A 286 3.42 1.58 -29.19
N GLY A 287 4.52 2.04 -29.80
CA GLY A 287 5.67 1.22 -30.13
C GLY A 287 6.47 0.76 -28.90
N ALA A 288 7.30 -0.26 -29.07
CA ALA A 288 8.17 -0.75 -28.01
C ALA A 288 9.38 0.17 -27.82
N ILE A 289 9.56 0.73 -26.62
CA ILE A 289 10.77 1.52 -26.26
C ILE A 289 11.72 0.63 -25.45
N THR A 290 12.92 0.38 -25.94
CA THR A 290 13.93 -0.49 -25.30
C THR A 290 15.22 0.26 -24.96
N GLY A 291 15.49 0.41 -23.65
CA GLY A 291 16.68 1.11 -23.11
C GLY A 291 17.62 0.21 -22.30
N MET A 292 18.92 0.52 -22.32
CA MET A 292 19.92 -0.17 -21.47
C MET A 292 20.32 0.62 -20.24
N GLY A 293 20.28 1.95 -20.31
CA GLY A 293 20.56 2.88 -19.22
C GLY A 293 19.30 3.56 -18.69
N GLN A 294 19.31 4.89 -18.63
CA GLN A 294 18.19 5.67 -18.13
C GLN A 294 17.13 5.93 -19.20
N LEU A 295 15.87 5.62 -18.89
CA LEU A 295 14.71 6.01 -19.68
C LEU A 295 13.89 7.05 -18.91
N ARG A 296 13.67 8.22 -19.52
CA ARG A 296 12.95 9.33 -18.90
C ARG A 296 11.87 9.86 -19.83
N VAL A 297 10.62 9.84 -19.37
CA VAL A 297 9.50 10.51 -20.03
C VAL A 297 9.04 11.66 -19.12
N LEU A 298 9.17 12.89 -19.61
CA LEU A 298 8.86 14.12 -18.88
C LEU A 298 7.77 14.87 -19.65
N ALA A 299 6.61 15.08 -19.03
CA ALA A 299 5.49 15.76 -19.67
C ALA A 299 4.87 16.84 -18.79
N ASN A 300 4.17 17.77 -19.44
CA ASN A 300 3.27 18.74 -18.80
C ASN A 300 1.79 18.48 -19.20
N GLY A 301 1.51 17.27 -19.69
CA GLY A 301 0.20 16.72 -20.04
C GLY A 301 0.22 15.19 -19.85
N ASP A 302 -0.76 14.48 -20.38
CA ASP A 302 -0.88 13.02 -20.20
C ASP A 302 0.32 12.24 -20.77
N ILE A 303 0.65 11.11 -20.14
CA ILE A 303 1.65 10.13 -20.60
C ILE A 303 0.96 8.79 -20.80
N THR A 304 0.88 8.32 -22.06
CA THR A 304 0.38 6.98 -22.42
C THR A 304 1.51 6.21 -23.11
N LEU A 305 1.88 5.06 -22.55
CA LEU A 305 2.96 4.21 -23.09
C LEU A 305 2.47 2.76 -23.11
N HIS A 306 2.57 2.08 -24.26
CA HIS A 306 2.15 0.68 -24.37
C HIS A 306 3.24 -0.26 -23.81
N GLU A 307 4.32 -0.48 -24.57
CA GLU A 307 5.44 -1.34 -24.18
C GLU A 307 6.71 -0.53 -23.95
N VAL A 308 7.33 -0.69 -22.78
CA VAL A 308 8.66 -0.12 -22.48
C VAL A 308 9.50 -1.08 -21.65
N ASN A 309 10.62 -1.53 -22.21
CA ASN A 309 11.55 -2.46 -21.60
C ASN A 309 12.87 -1.74 -21.27
N ASN A 310 13.27 -1.72 -20.00
CA ASN A 310 14.50 -1.04 -19.58
C ASN A 310 15.25 -1.88 -18.54
N LYS A 311 16.59 -1.78 -18.53
CA LYS A 311 17.46 -2.58 -17.64
C LYS A 311 17.98 -1.85 -16.40
N ASP A 312 18.05 -0.52 -16.40
CA ASP A 312 18.56 0.26 -15.27
C ASP A 312 17.45 1.06 -14.57
N ALA A 313 17.37 2.38 -14.79
CA ALA A 313 16.40 3.24 -14.13
C ALA A 313 15.39 3.85 -15.11
N MET A 314 14.10 3.80 -14.77
CA MET A 314 13.03 4.44 -15.53
C MET A 314 12.31 5.52 -14.71
N ALA A 315 12.07 6.69 -15.30
CA ALA A 315 11.21 7.72 -14.72
C ALA A 315 10.13 8.17 -15.71
N ALA A 316 8.88 8.22 -15.26
CA ALA A 316 7.76 8.79 -16.01
C ALA A 316 7.09 9.86 -15.13
N VAL A 317 7.25 11.13 -15.48
CA VAL A 317 6.86 12.25 -14.61
C VAL A 317 6.00 13.23 -15.39
N THR A 318 4.77 13.47 -14.92
CA THR A 318 3.87 14.49 -15.47
C THR A 318 3.41 15.52 -14.42
N HIS A 319 3.43 16.79 -14.82
CA HIS A 319 2.90 17.91 -14.02
C HIS A 319 1.41 18.12 -14.30
N GLY A 320 0.59 17.19 -13.81
CA GLY A 320 -0.87 17.31 -13.78
C GLY A 320 -1.65 16.47 -14.80
N GLY A 321 -0.99 15.84 -15.77
CA GLY A 321 -1.62 14.82 -16.62
C GLY A 321 -1.81 13.49 -15.91
N ARG A 322 -2.54 12.57 -16.52
CA ARG A 322 -2.58 11.15 -16.14
C ARG A 322 -1.33 10.42 -16.66
N VAL A 323 -0.86 9.40 -15.94
CA VAL A 323 0.00 8.35 -16.53
C VAL A 323 -0.86 7.12 -16.75
N SER A 324 -0.87 6.56 -17.96
CA SER A 324 -1.53 5.29 -18.27
C SER A 324 -0.56 4.35 -18.98
N ARG A 325 -0.57 3.07 -18.63
CA ARG A 325 0.38 2.11 -19.18
C ARG A 325 -0.14 0.66 -19.21
N GLN A 326 -0.22 0.13 -20.43
CA GLN A 326 -0.83 -1.17 -20.71
C GLN A 326 0.10 -2.37 -20.47
N GLN A 327 1.44 -2.18 -20.49
CA GLN A 327 2.35 -3.25 -20.06
C GLN A 327 3.67 -2.73 -19.43
N TYR A 328 3.95 -3.11 -18.18
CA TYR A 328 5.26 -2.94 -17.54
C TYR A 328 6.08 -4.24 -17.54
N ALA A 329 6.35 -4.76 -18.73
CA ALA A 329 7.26 -5.88 -18.96
C ALA A 329 8.75 -5.47 -18.87
N ALA A 330 9.14 -4.70 -17.83
CA ALA A 330 10.51 -4.30 -17.62
C ALA A 330 11.32 -5.42 -16.94
N ALA A 331 11.65 -6.43 -17.74
CA ALA A 331 12.16 -7.73 -17.27
C ALA A 331 13.36 -7.67 -16.31
N ARG A 332 14.11 -6.55 -16.22
CA ARG A 332 15.24 -6.36 -15.30
C ARG A 332 15.42 -4.93 -14.73
N ASN A 333 14.41 -4.04 -14.74
CA ASN A 333 14.60 -2.66 -14.24
C ASN A 333 15.04 -2.63 -12.76
N GLN A 334 16.13 -1.92 -12.46
CA GLN A 334 16.63 -1.74 -11.09
C GLN A 334 15.80 -0.71 -10.29
N ALA A 335 15.24 0.30 -10.98
CA ALA A 335 14.35 1.27 -10.35
C ALA A 335 13.30 1.81 -11.34
N ALA A 336 12.07 1.99 -10.85
CA ALA A 336 11.03 2.75 -11.54
C ALA A 336 10.46 3.85 -10.64
N ASP A 337 10.29 5.04 -11.20
CA ASP A 337 9.85 6.23 -10.48
C ASP A 337 8.78 6.97 -11.29
N ILE A 338 7.50 6.66 -11.02
CA ILE A 338 6.34 7.10 -11.79
C ILE A 338 5.57 8.13 -10.97
N ARG A 339 5.35 9.32 -11.53
CA ARG A 339 4.70 10.44 -10.83
C ARG A 339 3.69 11.19 -11.70
N SER A 340 2.50 11.42 -11.15
CA SER A 340 1.64 12.55 -11.54
C SER A 340 1.42 13.46 -10.33
N SER A 341 1.67 14.76 -10.47
CA SER A 341 1.55 15.70 -9.34
C SER A 341 0.10 16.02 -8.94
N HIS A 342 -0.85 15.92 -9.89
CA HIS A 342 -2.27 16.28 -9.66
C HIS A 342 -3.27 15.31 -10.34
N GLY A 343 -2.81 14.47 -11.26
CA GLY A 343 -3.63 13.46 -11.93
C GLY A 343 -3.52 12.08 -11.28
N SER A 344 -4.04 11.07 -11.99
CA SER A 344 -3.96 9.66 -11.58
C SER A 344 -2.82 8.91 -12.29
N VAL A 345 -2.46 7.74 -11.79
CA VAL A 345 -1.58 6.76 -12.45
C VAL A 345 -2.31 5.42 -12.59
N GLN A 346 -2.29 4.83 -13.78
CA GLN A 346 -2.81 3.48 -14.06
C GLN A 346 -1.71 2.61 -14.69
N ILE A 347 -1.53 1.39 -14.19
CA ILE A 347 -0.57 0.40 -14.72
C ILE A 347 -1.16 -1.01 -14.65
N ASP A 348 -1.42 -1.61 -15.81
CA ASP A 348 -2.12 -2.91 -15.89
C ASP A 348 -1.29 -4.07 -15.32
N LYS A 349 0.04 -3.99 -15.41
CA LYS A 349 0.96 -4.93 -14.73
C LYS A 349 2.28 -4.25 -14.44
N ALA A 350 2.67 -4.16 -13.17
CA ALA A 350 3.93 -3.67 -12.67
C ALA A 350 4.86 -4.84 -12.29
N SER A 351 5.95 -5.04 -13.05
CA SER A 351 6.99 -6.02 -12.69
C SER A 351 8.36 -5.34 -12.59
N LEU A 352 8.89 -5.29 -11.35
CA LEU A 352 9.85 -4.27 -10.93
C LEU A 352 10.92 -4.84 -9.97
N ALA A 353 12.01 -5.32 -10.55
CA ALA A 353 12.98 -6.24 -9.93
C ALA A 353 13.71 -5.75 -8.65
N ARG A 354 13.58 -4.48 -8.23
CA ARG A 354 14.20 -3.99 -6.98
C ARG A 354 13.45 -2.85 -6.29
N LEU A 355 13.13 -1.75 -6.98
CA LEU A 355 12.37 -0.63 -6.40
C LEU A 355 11.35 -0.07 -7.38
N ALA A 356 10.11 0.02 -6.93
CA ALA A 356 9.03 0.76 -7.58
C ALA A 356 8.57 1.92 -6.68
N ARG A 357 8.40 3.10 -7.27
CA ARG A 357 7.65 4.20 -6.66
C ARG A 357 6.58 4.68 -7.62
N VAL A 358 5.34 4.75 -7.14
CA VAL A 358 4.17 5.18 -7.91
C VAL A 358 3.40 6.22 -7.11
N ASN A 359 3.54 7.49 -7.50
CA ASN A 359 2.93 8.62 -6.78
C ASN A 359 1.89 9.32 -7.68
N ALA A 360 0.67 9.48 -7.18
CA ALA A 360 -0.39 10.25 -7.83
C ALA A 360 -0.95 11.33 -6.89
N GLY A 361 -1.19 12.53 -7.41
CA GLY A 361 -1.93 13.58 -6.70
C GLY A 361 -3.42 13.24 -6.53
N ASN A 362 -3.96 12.33 -7.36
CA ASN A 362 -5.30 11.78 -7.25
C ASN A 362 -5.23 10.26 -6.95
N ASN A 363 -5.60 9.40 -7.91
CA ASN A 363 -5.67 7.95 -7.69
C ASN A 363 -4.46 7.20 -8.24
N VAL A 364 -4.12 6.05 -7.64
CA VAL A 364 -3.28 5.02 -8.26
C VAL A 364 -4.13 3.78 -8.51
N ASP A 365 -3.97 3.15 -9.68
CA ASP A 365 -4.54 1.86 -10.05
C ASP A 365 -3.43 0.94 -10.59
N LEU A 366 -3.16 -0.17 -9.90
CA LEU A 366 -2.20 -1.20 -10.30
C LEU A 366 -2.92 -2.54 -10.44
N THR A 367 -3.29 -2.96 -11.65
CA THR A 367 -4.10 -4.19 -11.82
C THR A 367 -3.30 -5.46 -11.47
N ALA A 368 -1.97 -5.45 -11.61
CA ALA A 368 -1.09 -6.48 -11.07
C ALA A 368 0.28 -5.91 -10.62
N VAL A 369 0.86 -6.50 -9.57
CA VAL A 369 2.19 -6.24 -9.02
C VAL A 369 2.90 -7.58 -8.83
N GLU A 370 3.94 -7.85 -9.62
CA GLU A 370 4.57 -9.19 -9.68
C GLU A 370 6.10 -9.14 -9.68
N GLN A 371 6.75 -10.17 -9.12
CA GLN A 371 8.21 -10.39 -9.19
C GLN A 371 9.02 -9.14 -8.75
N SER A 372 8.56 -8.47 -7.70
CA SER A 372 8.99 -7.12 -7.35
C SER A 372 9.75 -7.04 -6.03
N GLY A 373 10.64 -6.05 -5.92
CA GLY A 373 11.42 -5.80 -4.70
C GLY A 373 10.61 -5.06 -3.64
N LEU A 374 10.99 -3.80 -3.37
CA LEU A 374 10.14 -2.86 -2.64
C LEU A 374 9.20 -2.14 -3.61
N VAL A 375 7.92 -2.08 -3.29
CA VAL A 375 6.92 -1.29 -4.01
C VAL A 375 6.34 -0.24 -3.07
N GLU A 376 6.50 1.04 -3.39
CA GLU A 376 5.94 2.16 -2.63
C GLU A 376 4.89 2.90 -3.48
N VAL A 377 3.64 2.87 -3.03
CA VAL A 377 2.50 3.54 -3.68
C VAL A 377 2.04 4.70 -2.81
N LYS A 378 1.84 5.88 -3.42
CA LYS A 378 1.24 7.04 -2.75
C LYS A 378 0.15 7.67 -3.60
N ALA A 379 -1.07 7.72 -3.09
CA ALA A 379 -2.22 8.39 -3.71
C ALA A 379 -2.70 9.56 -2.86
N GLY A 380 -3.20 10.62 -3.49
CA GLY A 380 -3.90 11.71 -2.80
C GLY A 380 -5.35 11.37 -2.45
N ALA A 381 -5.95 10.45 -3.21
CA ALA A 381 -7.31 9.94 -3.01
C ALA A 381 -7.29 8.40 -2.82
N SER A 382 -7.58 7.59 -3.84
CA SER A 382 -7.58 6.12 -3.69
C SER A 382 -6.35 5.42 -4.28
N ALA A 383 -5.92 4.33 -3.66
CA ALA A 383 -4.98 3.38 -4.22
C ALA A 383 -5.67 2.02 -4.41
N HIS A 384 -5.95 1.66 -5.67
CA HIS A 384 -6.45 0.34 -6.04
C HIS A 384 -5.28 -0.55 -6.44
N ILE A 385 -5.19 -1.73 -5.85
CA ILE A 385 -4.21 -2.75 -6.15
C ILE A 385 -4.98 -4.04 -6.46
N GLY A 386 -4.81 -4.57 -7.67
CA GLY A 386 -5.42 -5.83 -8.09
C GLY A 386 -4.71 -7.01 -7.44
N LYS A 387 -3.89 -7.73 -8.22
CA LYS A 387 -3.06 -8.83 -7.71
C LYS A 387 -1.70 -8.35 -7.22
N VAL A 388 -1.22 -8.89 -6.10
CA VAL A 388 0.16 -8.75 -5.62
C VAL A 388 0.75 -10.14 -5.43
N ASP A 389 1.89 -10.44 -6.07
CA ASP A 389 2.54 -11.75 -5.95
C ASP A 389 4.07 -11.63 -6.13
N HIS A 390 4.83 -12.62 -5.65
CA HIS A 390 6.30 -12.67 -5.73
C HIS A 390 6.97 -11.33 -5.39
N THR A 391 6.50 -10.65 -4.34
CA THR A 391 6.83 -9.26 -4.01
C THR A 391 7.39 -9.16 -2.59
N ARG A 392 8.63 -8.68 -2.42
CA ARG A 392 9.30 -8.66 -1.11
C ARG A 392 8.60 -7.75 -0.10
N GLU A 393 8.19 -6.56 -0.52
CA GLU A 393 7.52 -5.61 0.38
C GLU A 393 6.62 -4.65 -0.41
N LEU A 394 5.36 -4.52 0.00
CA LEU A 394 4.41 -3.54 -0.51
C LEU A 394 4.09 -2.49 0.57
N ARG A 395 4.24 -1.22 0.21
CA ARG A 395 3.86 -0.06 1.03
C ARG A 395 2.84 0.79 0.26
N VAL A 396 1.73 1.14 0.90
CA VAL A 396 0.67 1.96 0.29
C VAL A 396 0.24 3.05 1.28
N GLU A 397 0.25 4.30 0.82
CA GLU A 397 -0.28 5.47 1.53
C GLU A 397 -1.37 6.15 0.69
N ALA A 398 -2.58 6.31 1.22
CA ALA A 398 -3.71 6.90 0.49
C ALA A 398 -4.76 7.53 1.43
N ALA A 399 -5.86 8.06 0.87
CA ALA A 399 -7.08 8.31 1.66
C ALA A 399 -7.89 7.01 1.85
N SER A 400 -8.03 6.22 0.78
CA SER A 400 -8.60 4.87 0.81
C SER A 400 -7.73 3.88 0.03
N ILE A 401 -7.65 2.63 0.50
CA ILE A 401 -6.85 1.56 -0.12
C ILE A 401 -7.74 0.34 -0.36
N ASP A 402 -7.72 -0.18 -1.58
CA ASP A 402 -8.37 -1.44 -1.97
C ASP A 402 -7.31 -2.41 -2.49
N LEU A 403 -7.26 -3.64 -1.96
CA LEU A 403 -6.37 -4.72 -2.38
C LEU A 403 -7.18 -5.96 -2.73
N ASN A 404 -7.13 -6.44 -3.98
CA ASN A 404 -8.01 -7.53 -4.43
C ASN A 404 -7.45 -8.93 -4.19
N GLU A 405 -6.15 -9.16 -4.42
CA GLU A 405 -5.53 -10.49 -4.32
C GLU A 405 -4.06 -10.40 -3.87
N VAL A 406 -3.67 -11.31 -2.98
CA VAL A 406 -2.32 -11.53 -2.46
C VAL A 406 -1.96 -13.00 -2.70
N GLY A 407 -0.94 -13.23 -3.52
CA GLY A 407 -0.40 -14.55 -3.84
C GLY A 407 0.56 -15.09 -2.79
N ASP A 408 0.94 -16.36 -2.92
CA ASP A 408 1.71 -17.11 -1.92
C ASP A 408 3.05 -16.48 -1.54
N ASN A 409 3.65 -15.68 -2.43
CA ASN A 409 5.01 -15.16 -2.32
C ASN A 409 5.09 -13.64 -2.07
N VAL A 410 4.19 -13.10 -1.24
CA VAL A 410 4.27 -11.70 -0.78
C VAL A 410 4.88 -11.63 0.63
N GLY A 411 6.00 -10.92 0.77
CA GLY A 411 6.80 -10.83 1.99
C GLY A 411 6.12 -10.00 3.09
N ALA A 412 6.33 -8.68 3.06
CA ALA A 412 5.74 -7.75 4.03
C ALA A 412 4.75 -6.77 3.38
N GLY A 413 3.76 -6.31 4.15
CA GLY A 413 2.73 -5.37 3.73
C GLY A 413 2.57 -4.24 4.75
N ARG A 414 2.52 -2.99 4.29
CA ARG A 414 2.30 -1.81 5.12
C ARG A 414 1.30 -0.87 4.44
N PHE A 415 0.12 -0.71 5.04
CA PHE A 415 -0.99 0.02 4.46
C PHE A 415 -1.44 1.11 5.44
N GLU A 416 -1.35 2.36 5.00
CA GLU A 416 -1.72 3.56 5.79
C GLU A 416 -2.74 4.38 5.01
N ALA A 417 -4.01 4.34 5.46
CA ALA A 417 -5.11 5.10 4.91
C ALA A 417 -5.60 6.17 5.91
N SER A 418 -6.08 7.31 5.41
CA SER A 418 -6.74 8.30 6.30
C SER A 418 -8.22 7.98 6.58
N HIS A 419 -8.85 7.13 5.75
CA HIS A 419 -10.24 6.68 5.92
C HIS A 419 -10.32 5.14 6.01
N GLY A 420 -10.08 4.43 4.90
CA GLY A 420 -10.41 3.00 4.80
C GLY A 420 -9.34 2.12 4.14
N ILE A 421 -9.22 0.87 4.61
CA ILE A 421 -8.50 -0.21 3.93
C ILE A 421 -9.47 -1.37 3.72
N SER A 422 -9.63 -1.86 2.48
CA SER A 422 -10.35 -3.09 2.17
C SER A 422 -9.45 -4.13 1.51
N LEU A 423 -9.44 -5.34 2.04
CA LEU A 423 -8.64 -6.48 1.59
C LEU A 423 -9.60 -7.56 1.06
N ASN A 424 -9.90 -7.51 -0.24
CA ASN A 424 -11.12 -8.10 -0.82
C ASN A 424 -11.04 -9.61 -1.08
N GLN A 425 -9.85 -10.22 -1.02
CA GLN A 425 -9.69 -11.68 -1.08
C GLN A 425 -10.29 -12.34 0.16
N GLN A 426 -10.75 -13.59 0.01
CA GLN A 426 -11.21 -14.39 1.15
C GLN A 426 -10.09 -14.62 2.16
N ASP A 427 -8.92 -15.08 1.74
CA ASP A 427 -7.79 -15.33 2.62
C ASP A 427 -6.56 -14.56 2.14
N VAL A 428 -6.03 -13.68 3.00
CA VAL A 428 -4.88 -12.82 2.69
C VAL A 428 -3.70 -13.22 3.59
N ARG A 429 -2.63 -13.72 2.98
CA ARG A 429 -1.39 -14.09 3.70
C ARG A 429 -0.19 -13.28 3.25
N PHE A 430 0.54 -12.73 4.22
CA PHE A 430 1.90 -12.22 4.07
C PHE A 430 2.89 -13.19 4.72
N GLN A 431 4.13 -13.27 4.23
CA GLN A 431 5.14 -14.18 4.80
C GLN A 431 5.83 -13.60 6.05
N ASP A 432 5.95 -12.27 6.14
CA ASP A 432 6.62 -11.54 7.21
C ASP A 432 5.64 -10.70 8.05
N ALA A 433 5.65 -9.37 7.89
CA ALA A 433 4.90 -8.44 8.71
C ALA A 433 3.77 -7.79 7.91
N LEU A 434 2.57 -7.75 8.48
CA LEU A 434 1.41 -7.02 7.97
C LEU A 434 1.05 -5.89 8.93
N PHE A 435 1.19 -4.65 8.48
CA PHE A 435 0.80 -3.45 9.21
C PHE A 435 -0.39 -2.76 8.52
N LEU A 436 -1.47 -2.52 9.26
CA LEU A 436 -2.69 -1.85 8.79
C LEU A 436 -3.05 -0.67 9.71
N GLN A 437 -3.20 0.53 9.16
CA GLN A 437 -3.65 1.71 9.90
C GLN A 437 -4.67 2.53 9.10
N ALA A 438 -5.89 2.68 9.63
CA ALA A 438 -6.99 3.44 9.03
C ALA A 438 -8.06 3.81 10.08
N GLU A 439 -9.11 4.57 9.71
CA GLU A 439 -10.31 4.70 10.55
C GLU A 439 -11.12 3.40 10.53
N HIS A 440 -11.27 2.80 9.33
CA HIS A 440 -11.97 1.54 9.08
C HIS A 440 -11.09 0.53 8.32
N ILE A 441 -11.17 -0.74 8.71
CA ILE A 441 -10.42 -1.84 8.08
C ILE A 441 -11.37 -3.01 7.85
N SER A 442 -11.48 -3.48 6.60
CA SER A 442 -12.27 -4.64 6.20
C SER A 442 -11.43 -5.68 5.46
N PHE A 443 -11.80 -6.95 5.61
CA PHE A 443 -11.23 -8.07 4.86
C PHE A 443 -12.28 -9.18 4.67
N GLY A 444 -11.95 -10.21 3.88
CA GLY A 444 -12.78 -11.40 3.69
C GLY A 444 -12.87 -12.31 4.92
N ASN A 445 -12.43 -13.56 4.78
CA ASN A 445 -12.45 -14.59 5.83
C ASN A 445 -11.23 -14.50 6.76
N SER A 446 -10.00 -14.38 6.24
CA SER A 446 -8.81 -14.42 7.10
C SER A 446 -7.65 -13.48 6.72
N LEU A 447 -6.96 -13.01 7.76
CA LEU A 447 -5.65 -12.37 7.68
C LEU A 447 -4.59 -13.25 8.35
N ALA A 448 -3.48 -13.51 7.65
CA ALA A 448 -2.36 -14.26 8.20
C ALA A 448 -1.01 -13.60 7.91
N ALA A 449 -0.11 -13.57 8.90
CA ALA A 449 1.29 -13.19 8.71
C ALA A 449 2.18 -13.81 9.80
N ARG A 450 3.50 -13.63 9.72
CA ARG A 450 4.38 -13.92 10.86
C ARG A 450 4.13 -12.91 11.99
N GLN A 451 3.99 -11.63 11.66
CA GLN A 451 3.61 -10.56 12.59
C GLN A 451 2.46 -9.74 12.00
N VAL A 452 1.44 -9.45 12.79
CA VAL A 452 0.30 -8.61 12.38
C VAL A 452 0.19 -7.44 13.36
N GLU A 453 0.11 -6.21 12.85
CA GLU A 453 -0.22 -5.02 13.64
C GLU A 453 -1.41 -4.27 12.99
N ILE A 454 -2.46 -4.05 13.77
CA ILE A 454 -3.67 -3.33 13.33
C ILE A 454 -3.91 -2.12 14.25
N ARG A 455 -4.13 -0.96 13.63
CA ARG A 455 -4.45 0.31 14.29
C ARG A 455 -5.70 0.93 13.65
N ALA A 456 -6.84 0.81 14.32
CA ALA A 456 -8.15 1.19 13.79
C ALA A 456 -8.86 2.24 14.67
N GLY A 457 -9.97 2.81 14.17
CA GLY A 457 -10.90 3.59 14.97
C GLY A 457 -11.69 2.71 15.94
N ASP A 458 -12.84 2.20 15.51
CA ASP A 458 -13.49 1.05 16.14
C ASP A 458 -13.21 -0.19 15.29
N TRP A 459 -12.85 -1.30 15.94
CA TRP A 459 -12.53 -2.54 15.26
C TRP A 459 -13.49 -3.66 15.66
N SER A 460 -13.97 -4.40 14.67
CA SER A 460 -14.78 -5.60 14.87
C SER A 460 -14.28 -6.76 14.02
N LEU A 461 -14.42 -7.97 14.57
CA LEU A 461 -14.17 -9.22 13.88
C LEU A 461 -15.48 -9.99 13.78
N ALA A 462 -15.96 -10.24 12.55
CA ALA A 462 -17.23 -10.91 12.32
C ALA A 462 -17.16 -12.41 12.62
N GLY A 463 -18.30 -13.05 12.90
CA GLY A 463 -18.38 -14.42 13.44
C GLY A 463 -17.83 -15.57 12.59
N HIS A 464 -17.34 -15.29 11.39
CA HIS A 464 -16.64 -16.25 10.51
C HIS A 464 -15.17 -15.87 10.27
N GLN A 465 -14.72 -14.73 10.79
CA GLN A 465 -13.44 -14.13 10.45
C GLN A 465 -12.32 -14.56 11.41
N ARG A 466 -11.11 -14.67 10.85
CA ARG A 466 -9.91 -15.11 11.55
C ARG A 466 -8.75 -14.15 11.35
N ILE A 467 -7.99 -13.85 12.41
CA ILE A 467 -6.65 -13.28 12.30
C ILE A 467 -5.65 -14.24 12.96
N SER A 468 -4.53 -14.52 12.28
CA SER A 468 -3.49 -15.43 12.76
C SER A 468 -2.10 -14.82 12.56
N ALA A 469 -1.38 -14.59 13.66
CA ALA A 469 0.04 -14.26 13.63
C ALA A 469 0.88 -15.47 14.08
N ASP A 470 1.91 -15.83 13.31
CA ASP A 470 2.78 -16.97 13.68
C ASP A 470 3.78 -16.60 14.81
N ASP A 471 3.96 -15.31 15.12
CA ASP A 471 4.81 -14.80 16.22
C ASP A 471 4.11 -13.75 17.10
N GLN A 472 3.63 -12.63 16.56
CA GLN A 472 2.97 -11.57 17.35
C GLN A 472 1.78 -10.94 16.62
N LEU A 473 0.62 -10.92 17.28
CA LEU A 473 -0.55 -10.14 16.89
C LEU A 473 -0.67 -8.92 17.81
N ALA A 474 -0.49 -7.72 17.26
CA ALA A 474 -0.73 -6.45 17.93
C ALA A 474 -2.03 -5.81 17.41
N LEU A 475 -2.91 -5.39 18.34
CA LEU A 475 -4.20 -4.78 18.03
C LEU A 475 -4.34 -3.47 18.81
N SER A 476 -4.85 -2.42 18.17
CA SER A 476 -5.22 -1.19 18.87
C SER A 476 -6.39 -0.44 18.23
N GLY A 477 -7.21 0.16 19.09
CA GLY A 477 -8.37 0.96 18.69
C GLY A 477 -9.16 1.46 19.89
N ARG A 478 -10.19 2.27 19.63
CA ARG A 478 -11.07 2.84 20.64
C ARG A 478 -11.97 1.76 21.27
N GLN A 479 -12.62 0.96 20.43
CA GLN A 479 -13.31 -0.27 20.83
C GLN A 479 -12.81 -1.46 20.01
N ILE A 480 -12.77 -2.63 20.63
CA ILE A 480 -12.56 -3.93 19.98
C ILE A 480 -13.75 -4.84 20.30
N THR A 481 -14.38 -5.42 19.28
CA THR A 481 -15.51 -6.37 19.45
C THR A 481 -15.31 -7.61 18.59
N LEU A 482 -15.16 -8.77 19.24
CA LEU A 482 -15.06 -10.09 18.59
C LEU A 482 -16.41 -10.79 18.68
N GLN A 483 -17.02 -11.13 17.54
CA GLN A 483 -18.31 -11.82 17.50
C GLN A 483 -18.18 -13.33 17.82
N GLU A 484 -19.30 -13.98 18.14
CA GLU A 484 -19.36 -15.44 18.31
C GLU A 484 -18.86 -16.16 17.05
N GLY A 485 -17.97 -17.14 17.23
CA GLY A 485 -17.31 -17.87 16.13
C GLY A 485 -16.08 -17.18 15.52
N SER A 486 -15.84 -15.90 15.81
CA SER A 486 -14.63 -15.19 15.35
C SER A 486 -13.38 -15.66 16.10
N VAL A 487 -12.20 -15.61 15.46
CA VAL A 487 -10.96 -16.19 16.03
C VAL A 487 -9.73 -15.28 15.90
N LEU A 488 -9.04 -15.08 17.04
CA LEU A 488 -7.69 -14.53 17.11
C LEU A 488 -6.68 -15.61 17.50
N LYS A 489 -5.63 -15.79 16.69
CA LYS A 489 -4.44 -16.56 17.06
C LYS A 489 -3.17 -15.70 16.99
N GLY A 490 -2.28 -15.87 17.96
CA GLY A 490 -0.92 -15.32 17.95
C GLY A 490 0.10 -16.27 18.58
N GLY A 491 1.39 -15.99 18.42
CA GLY A 491 2.39 -16.44 19.39
C GLY A 491 2.20 -15.65 20.69
N ASP A 492 2.36 -14.33 20.61
CA ASP A 492 1.73 -13.36 21.52
C ASP A 492 0.49 -12.70 20.88
N ILE A 493 -0.45 -12.28 21.71
CA ILE A 493 -1.56 -11.39 21.37
C ILE A 493 -1.51 -10.19 22.33
N LEU A 494 -1.29 -8.99 21.79
CA LEU A 494 -1.15 -7.74 22.55
C LEU A 494 -2.22 -6.74 22.08
N ALA A 495 -3.25 -6.50 22.89
CA ALA A 495 -4.34 -5.59 22.55
C ALA A 495 -4.33 -4.34 23.42
N THR A 496 -4.29 -3.15 22.81
CA THR A 496 -4.39 -1.85 23.50
C THR A 496 -5.70 -1.14 23.12
N VAL A 497 -6.63 -1.04 24.07
CA VAL A 497 -7.96 -0.40 23.88
C VAL A 497 -8.10 0.92 24.63
N GLU A 498 -8.98 1.80 24.16
CA GLU A 498 -9.31 3.06 24.87
C GLU A 498 -10.59 2.99 25.71
N ASN A 499 -11.62 2.26 25.25
CA ASN A 499 -12.93 2.19 25.92
C ASN A 499 -13.30 0.75 26.36
N LEU A 500 -13.48 -0.15 25.39
CA LEU A 500 -14.11 -1.46 25.58
C LEU A 500 -13.40 -2.53 24.74
N PHE A 501 -13.14 -3.67 25.37
CA PHE A 501 -12.79 -4.92 24.70
C PHE A 501 -13.92 -5.94 24.98
N GLU A 502 -14.68 -6.31 23.96
CA GLU A 502 -15.80 -7.24 24.08
C GLU A 502 -15.51 -8.51 23.27
N ASN A 503 -15.44 -9.65 23.95
CA ASN A 503 -15.12 -10.94 23.33
C ASN A 503 -16.28 -11.93 23.44
N ALA A 504 -16.85 -12.33 22.31
CA ALA A 504 -17.69 -13.52 22.17
C ALA A 504 -17.01 -14.64 21.36
N GLY A 505 -15.80 -14.41 20.83
CA GLY A 505 -15.04 -15.37 20.02
C GLY A 505 -13.96 -16.14 20.79
N ASP A 506 -13.07 -16.80 20.05
CA ASP A 506 -11.90 -17.52 20.55
C ASP A 506 -10.63 -16.66 20.43
N ILE A 507 -9.97 -16.37 21.55
CA ILE A 507 -8.62 -15.77 21.60
C ILE A 507 -7.61 -16.82 22.05
N SER A 508 -6.57 -17.08 21.26
CA SER A 508 -5.57 -18.12 21.56
C SER A 508 -4.13 -17.70 21.25
N ALA A 509 -3.33 -17.47 22.31
CA ALA A 509 -1.89 -17.24 22.20
C ALA A 509 -1.09 -18.48 22.63
N GLU A 510 0.03 -18.74 21.96
CA GLU A 510 0.97 -19.80 22.38
C GLU A 510 1.82 -19.38 23.59
N ARG A 511 2.04 -18.08 23.77
CA ARG A 511 2.93 -17.48 24.78
C ARG A 511 2.17 -16.52 25.70
N VAL A 512 1.79 -15.33 25.24
CA VAL A 512 1.11 -14.31 26.08
C VAL A 512 -0.18 -13.78 25.43
N VAL A 513 -1.25 -13.63 26.21
CA VAL A 513 -2.34 -12.68 25.91
C VAL A 513 -2.21 -11.49 26.85
N GLU A 514 -1.87 -10.30 26.36
CA GLU A 514 -1.96 -9.05 27.12
C GLU A 514 -3.14 -8.21 26.61
N LEU A 515 -4.13 -7.95 27.47
CA LEU A 515 -5.19 -6.97 27.22
C LEU A 515 -4.93 -5.75 28.10
N LYS A 516 -4.59 -4.62 27.47
CA LYS A 516 -4.14 -3.39 28.14
C LYS A 516 -5.04 -2.21 27.83
N GLY A 517 -5.36 -1.43 28.86
CA GLY A 517 -5.99 -0.14 28.72
C GLY A 517 -5.00 0.96 28.39
N LYS A 518 -5.34 1.81 27.41
CA LYS A 518 -4.59 3.04 27.11
C LYS A 518 -4.74 4.02 28.27
N ASN A 519 -3.78 3.96 29.19
CA ASN A 519 -3.84 4.55 30.51
C ASN A 519 -3.99 6.09 30.48
N LEU A 520 -5.24 6.59 30.56
CA LEU A 520 -5.57 8.01 30.75
C LEU A 520 -5.23 8.44 32.18
N ARG A 521 -3.92 8.50 32.50
CA ARG A 521 -3.42 9.00 33.78
C ARG A 521 -4.06 10.36 34.08
N ALA A 522 -4.74 10.44 35.23
CA ALA A 522 -5.60 11.55 35.59
C ALA A 522 -4.95 12.91 35.33
N GLN A 523 -5.54 13.69 34.43
CA GLN A 523 -5.12 15.06 34.21
C GLN A 523 -5.34 15.84 35.52
N ARG A 524 -4.27 16.44 36.04
CA ARG A 524 -4.42 17.46 37.09
C ARG A 524 -5.16 18.65 36.47
N ASN A 525 -6.15 19.17 37.17
CA ASN A 525 -6.77 20.44 36.78
C ASN A 525 -5.77 21.61 36.97
N GLU A 526 -6.12 22.83 36.54
CA GLU A 526 -5.27 24.03 36.67
C GLU A 526 -4.91 24.37 38.13
N TRP A 527 -5.60 23.77 39.12
CA TRP A 527 -5.34 23.90 40.56
C TRP A 527 -4.55 22.72 41.15
N GLY A 528 -4.09 21.79 40.32
CA GLY A 528 -3.20 20.69 40.72
C GLY A 528 -3.90 19.49 41.36
N SER A 529 -5.22 19.49 41.55
CA SER A 529 -5.95 18.30 42.03
C SER A 529 -6.12 17.28 40.90
N PRO A 530 -6.01 15.96 41.17
CA PRO A 530 -6.42 14.95 40.21
C PRO A 530 -7.93 15.08 39.98
N MET A 531 -8.35 15.11 38.72
CA MET A 531 -9.78 15.02 38.38
C MET A 531 -10.14 13.53 38.21
N PRO A 532 -11.10 12.98 38.97
CA PRO A 532 -11.50 11.58 38.81
C PRO A 532 -12.31 11.41 37.52
N THR A 533 -11.63 11.05 36.44
CA THR A 533 -12.23 10.68 35.15
C THR A 533 -12.71 9.21 35.20
N PRO A 534 -14.02 8.91 35.12
CA PRO A 534 -14.51 7.52 35.18
C PRO A 534 -14.19 6.67 33.92
N SER A 535 -13.54 7.28 32.92
CA SER A 535 -13.14 6.67 31.65
C SER A 535 -11.92 5.76 31.83
N GLY A 536 -12.18 4.52 32.22
CA GLY A 536 -11.17 3.46 32.27
C GLY A 536 -11.73 2.17 31.68
N ILE A 537 -10.86 1.39 31.05
CA ILE A 537 -11.20 0.32 30.12
C ILE A 537 -11.96 -0.84 30.75
N GLU A 538 -12.98 -1.31 30.05
CA GLU A 538 -13.79 -2.49 30.38
C GLU A 538 -13.44 -3.68 29.48
N LEU A 539 -13.20 -4.85 30.07
CA LEU A 539 -13.28 -6.15 29.39
C LEU A 539 -14.65 -6.77 29.66
N ARG A 540 -15.31 -7.24 28.60
CA ARG A 540 -16.40 -8.22 28.67
C ARG A 540 -15.98 -9.48 27.95
N ASN A 541 -15.91 -10.61 28.67
CA ASN A 541 -15.63 -11.90 28.08
C ASN A 541 -16.86 -12.82 28.19
N TYR A 542 -17.51 -13.07 27.06
CA TYR A 542 -18.55 -14.08 26.85
C TYR A 542 -17.97 -15.33 26.17
N GLY A 543 -16.95 -15.15 25.33
CA GLY A 543 -16.23 -16.20 24.61
C GLY A 543 -15.07 -16.78 25.42
N LYS A 544 -13.98 -17.13 24.72
CA LYS A 544 -12.82 -17.83 25.28
C LYS A 544 -11.55 -17.00 25.15
N ILE A 545 -10.72 -17.03 26.19
CA ILE A 545 -9.35 -16.50 26.18
C ILE A 545 -8.42 -17.60 26.65
N THR A 546 -7.42 -17.96 25.85
CA THR A 546 -6.38 -18.94 26.20
C THR A 546 -4.98 -18.39 25.94
N GLY A 547 -4.05 -18.60 26.86
CA GLY A 547 -2.64 -18.24 26.69
C GLY A 547 -1.71 -19.09 27.55
N GLY A 548 -0.39 -18.99 27.32
CA GLY A 548 0.61 -19.45 28.28
C GLY A 548 0.49 -18.64 29.58
N THR A 549 0.77 -17.35 29.46
CA THR A 549 0.38 -16.31 30.42
C THR A 549 -0.81 -15.50 29.87
N VAL A 550 -1.74 -15.11 30.75
CA VAL A 550 -2.79 -14.12 30.44
C VAL A 550 -2.63 -12.94 31.39
N ALA A 551 -2.48 -11.73 30.84
CA ALA A 551 -2.28 -10.49 31.57
C ALA A 551 -3.38 -9.48 31.23
N LEU A 552 -4.08 -8.98 32.24
CA LEU A 552 -5.13 -7.97 32.11
C LEU A 552 -4.72 -6.72 32.90
N ASP A 553 -4.63 -5.58 32.24
CA ASP A 553 -4.27 -4.27 32.83
C ASP A 553 -5.35 -3.25 32.43
N LEU A 554 -6.44 -3.19 33.22
CA LEU A 554 -7.73 -2.58 32.85
C LEU A 554 -8.34 -1.80 34.03
N ASN A 555 -9.49 -1.14 33.83
CA ASN A 555 -10.26 -0.57 34.94
C ASN A 555 -11.21 -1.61 35.55
N GLN A 556 -11.91 -2.37 34.70
CA GLN A 556 -12.77 -3.46 35.16
C GLN A 556 -12.84 -4.62 34.17
N ALA A 557 -13.16 -5.80 34.68
CA ALA A 557 -13.43 -6.99 33.89
C ALA A 557 -14.73 -7.67 34.33
N GLU A 558 -15.53 -8.07 33.36
CA GLU A 558 -16.66 -8.98 33.51
C GLU A 558 -16.41 -10.24 32.69
N ASN A 559 -16.37 -11.40 33.36
CA ASN A 559 -16.21 -12.71 32.73
C ASN A 559 -17.45 -13.57 32.93
N GLN A 560 -18.18 -13.83 31.85
CA GLN A 560 -19.25 -14.84 31.78
C GLN A 560 -18.78 -16.09 31.00
N GLY A 561 -17.80 -15.94 30.11
CA GLY A 561 -17.16 -17.00 29.33
C GLY A 561 -16.01 -17.70 30.05
N SER A 562 -14.97 -18.08 29.30
CA SER A 562 -13.80 -18.77 29.86
C SER A 562 -12.47 -18.03 29.65
N ILE A 563 -11.65 -18.00 30.70
CA ILE A 563 -10.26 -17.49 30.68
C ILE A 563 -9.34 -18.60 31.19
N GLN A 564 -8.36 -19.01 30.40
CA GLN A 564 -7.49 -20.15 30.67
C GLN A 564 -6.02 -19.75 30.45
N ALA A 565 -5.27 -19.60 31.53
CA ALA A 565 -3.81 -19.54 31.46
C ALA A 565 -3.22 -20.93 31.69
N LYS A 566 -2.23 -21.33 30.91
CA LYS A 566 -1.46 -22.56 31.19
C LYS A 566 -0.58 -22.38 32.42
N ASP A 567 0.05 -21.21 32.52
CA ASP A 567 1.09 -20.90 33.49
C ASP A 567 0.56 -19.82 34.48
N ASP A 568 0.55 -18.54 34.10
CA ASP A 568 0.20 -17.42 34.99
C ASP A 568 -1.04 -16.65 34.49
N LEU A 569 -2.03 -16.39 35.35
CA LEU A 569 -3.07 -15.38 35.13
C LEU A 569 -2.80 -14.18 36.04
N GLN A 570 -2.52 -13.02 35.44
CA GLN A 570 -2.25 -11.77 36.13
C GLN A 570 -3.35 -10.75 35.80
N VAL A 571 -3.98 -10.18 36.83
CA VAL A 571 -5.15 -9.29 36.66
C VAL A 571 -4.96 -8.03 37.52
N TYR A 572 -4.75 -6.90 36.87
CA TYR A 572 -4.60 -5.58 37.49
C TYR A 572 -5.80 -4.71 37.12
N LEU A 573 -6.55 -4.28 38.13
CA LEU A 573 -7.82 -3.56 37.98
C LEU A 573 -7.90 -2.35 38.92
N ASP A 574 -8.43 -1.23 38.42
CA ASP A 574 -8.73 -0.08 39.27
C ASP A 574 -10.03 -0.24 40.05
N ARG A 575 -11.11 -0.73 39.41
CA ARG A 575 -12.48 -0.73 39.96
C ARG A 575 -12.98 -2.09 40.42
N ARG A 576 -13.17 -3.06 39.52
CA ARG A 576 -13.87 -4.33 39.86
C ARG A 576 -13.56 -5.51 38.96
N LEU A 577 -13.63 -6.71 39.55
CA LEU A 577 -13.76 -7.97 38.84
C LEU A 577 -15.14 -8.57 39.13
N PHE A 578 -15.88 -8.92 38.08
CA PHE A 578 -17.09 -9.73 38.19
C PHE A 578 -16.90 -11.02 37.39
N ASN A 579 -17.03 -12.18 38.05
CA ASN A 579 -16.86 -13.48 37.42
C ASN A 579 -18.10 -14.36 37.64
N MET A 580 -18.83 -14.62 36.55
CA MET A 580 -19.88 -15.65 36.46
C MET A 580 -19.38 -16.89 35.73
N GLY A 581 -18.33 -16.75 34.92
CA GLY A 581 -17.79 -17.80 34.05
C GLY A 581 -16.72 -18.69 34.68
N ASN A 582 -15.88 -19.29 33.83
CA ASN A 582 -14.81 -20.21 34.23
C ASN A 582 -13.42 -19.57 34.04
N VAL A 583 -12.69 -19.37 35.12
CA VAL A 583 -11.30 -18.93 35.12
C VAL A 583 -10.41 -20.05 35.65
N GLN A 584 -9.41 -20.44 34.86
CA GLN A 584 -8.42 -21.47 35.19
C GLN A 584 -7.00 -20.98 34.93
N ALA A 585 -6.06 -21.30 35.80
CA ALA A 585 -4.64 -20.98 35.65
C ALA A 585 -3.71 -22.04 36.25
N GLY A 586 -2.42 -21.97 35.94
CA GLY A 586 -1.39 -22.55 36.81
C GLY A 586 -1.33 -21.80 38.14
N ARG A 587 -1.31 -20.46 38.10
CA ARG A 587 -1.43 -19.55 39.25
C ARG A 587 -2.30 -18.34 38.91
N ILE A 588 -3.15 -17.90 39.83
CA ILE A 588 -3.92 -16.64 39.70
C ILE A 588 -3.32 -15.59 40.63
N THR A 589 -2.98 -14.41 40.10
CA THR A 589 -2.68 -13.21 40.87
C THR A 589 -3.60 -12.08 40.42
N ALA A 590 -4.53 -11.65 41.28
CA ALA A 590 -5.43 -10.55 40.99
C ALA A 590 -5.25 -9.40 41.99
N ARG A 591 -5.13 -8.17 41.49
CA ARG A 591 -5.02 -6.94 42.27
C ARG A 591 -6.08 -5.94 41.82
N ILE A 592 -6.96 -5.55 42.75
CA ILE A 592 -8.02 -4.56 42.53
C ILE A 592 -7.75 -3.40 43.48
N SER A 593 -7.21 -2.27 43.00
CA SER A 593 -6.51 -1.33 43.91
C SER A 593 -6.62 0.18 43.67
N GLY A 594 -7.51 0.62 42.76
CA GLY A 594 -7.78 2.03 42.51
C GLY A 594 -8.58 2.72 43.62
N GLU A 595 -8.78 4.04 43.48
CA GLU A 595 -9.48 4.88 44.47
C GLU A 595 -10.95 4.48 44.66
N GLN A 596 -11.62 4.09 43.57
CA GLN A 596 -13.04 3.72 43.53
C GLN A 596 -13.23 2.20 43.42
N ALA A 597 -12.33 1.42 44.03
CA ALA A 597 -12.36 -0.03 44.02
C ALA A 597 -13.60 -0.58 44.75
N GLN A 598 -14.46 -1.27 43.99
CA GLN A 598 -15.63 -1.99 44.50
C GLN A 598 -15.26 -3.42 44.94
N GLY A 599 -14.19 -3.96 44.36
CA GLY A 599 -13.61 -5.25 44.73
C GLY A 599 -13.98 -6.38 43.77
N LEU A 600 -14.18 -7.58 44.31
CA LEU A 600 -14.36 -8.83 43.57
C LEU A 600 -15.73 -9.45 43.89
N LEU A 601 -16.49 -9.77 42.85
CA LEU A 601 -17.71 -10.58 42.95
C LEU A 601 -17.55 -11.85 42.11
N ASN A 602 -17.63 -13.02 42.76
CA ASN A 602 -17.54 -14.32 42.13
C ASN A 602 -18.83 -15.12 42.36
N GLN A 603 -19.47 -15.48 41.24
CA GLN A 603 -20.58 -16.43 41.13
C GLN A 603 -20.18 -17.65 40.28
N GLY A 604 -19.10 -17.53 39.50
CA GLY A 604 -18.49 -18.58 38.69
C GLY A 604 -17.35 -19.32 39.39
N THR A 605 -16.38 -19.79 38.62
CA THR A 605 -15.18 -20.48 39.11
C THR A 605 -13.91 -19.65 38.89
N LEU A 606 -13.10 -19.51 39.95
CA LEU A 606 -11.70 -19.10 39.92
C LEU A 606 -10.85 -20.28 40.43
N ALA A 607 -10.08 -20.94 39.57
CA ALA A 607 -9.30 -22.11 39.94
C ALA A 607 -7.82 -22.01 39.51
N ALA A 608 -6.91 -22.40 40.39
CA ALA A 608 -5.48 -22.55 40.09
C ALA A 608 -5.01 -23.97 40.42
N THR A 609 -4.08 -24.52 39.64
CA THR A 609 -3.42 -25.79 40.01
C THR A 609 -2.33 -25.59 41.08
N GLY A 610 -1.74 -24.39 41.13
CA GLY A 610 -0.96 -23.86 42.23
C GLY A 610 -1.76 -22.84 43.05
N ASP A 611 -1.26 -21.60 43.13
CA ASP A 611 -1.75 -20.60 44.08
C ASP A 611 -2.84 -19.67 43.51
N ILE A 612 -3.68 -19.15 44.40
CA ILE A 612 -4.54 -17.99 44.14
C ILE A 612 -4.17 -16.87 45.13
N VAL A 613 -3.78 -15.71 44.62
CA VAL A 613 -3.45 -14.52 45.42
C VAL A 613 -4.35 -13.35 45.00
N LEU A 614 -5.18 -12.87 45.94
CA LEU A 614 -6.17 -11.81 45.72
C LEU A 614 -5.86 -10.59 46.61
N HIS A 615 -5.31 -9.53 46.01
CA HIS A 615 -5.04 -8.24 46.64
C HIS A 615 -6.17 -7.25 46.33
N VAL A 616 -7.21 -7.21 47.17
CA VAL A 616 -8.46 -6.52 46.86
C VAL A 616 -8.71 -5.35 47.80
N ASN A 617 -8.92 -4.16 47.24
CA ASN A 617 -9.58 -3.05 47.89
C ASN A 617 -11.10 -3.16 47.68
N GLY A 618 -11.90 -2.80 48.68
CA GLY A 618 -13.35 -3.01 48.66
C GLY A 618 -13.72 -4.35 49.28
N ASN A 619 -14.66 -5.10 48.69
CA ASN A 619 -15.12 -6.39 49.22
C ASN A 619 -14.70 -7.57 48.34
N VAL A 620 -14.66 -8.77 48.93
CA VAL A 620 -14.60 -10.04 48.20
C VAL A 620 -15.89 -10.80 48.49
N LEU A 621 -16.75 -10.95 47.49
CA LEU A 621 -18.04 -11.63 47.58
C LEU A 621 -17.97 -12.92 46.75
N ASN A 622 -18.09 -14.07 47.40
CA ASN A 622 -18.21 -15.38 46.76
C ASN A 622 -19.59 -15.95 47.12
N GLU A 623 -20.47 -16.10 46.14
CA GLU A 623 -21.90 -16.31 46.36
C GLU A 623 -22.55 -17.11 45.24
N HIS A 624 -23.82 -17.48 45.39
CA HIS A 624 -24.61 -18.19 44.37
C HIS A 624 -23.99 -19.49 43.83
N GLY A 625 -23.21 -20.21 44.66
CA GLY A 625 -22.49 -21.42 44.28
C GLY A 625 -21.08 -21.20 43.73
N GLY A 626 -20.57 -19.97 43.77
CA GLY A 626 -19.23 -19.59 43.32
C GLY A 626 -18.10 -20.38 43.98
N LYS A 627 -17.02 -20.60 43.23
CA LYS A 627 -15.86 -21.39 43.64
C LYS A 627 -14.56 -20.63 43.49
N ILE A 628 -13.75 -20.60 44.55
CA ILE A 628 -12.37 -20.10 44.55
C ILE A 628 -11.47 -21.24 45.06
N THR A 629 -10.71 -21.88 44.19
CA THR A 629 -10.01 -23.14 44.53
C THR A 629 -8.55 -23.13 44.10
N ALA A 630 -7.63 -23.01 45.06
CA ALA A 630 -6.19 -23.16 44.84
C ALA A 630 -5.76 -24.61 45.07
N GLY A 631 -5.00 -25.20 44.14
CA GLY A 631 -4.38 -26.52 44.31
C GLY A 631 -3.21 -26.52 45.30
N ARG A 632 -2.63 -25.34 45.59
CA ARG A 632 -1.66 -25.12 46.67
C ARG A 632 -2.19 -24.07 47.66
N ASP A 633 -1.74 -22.81 47.62
CA ASP A 633 -2.13 -21.80 48.63
C ASP A 633 -3.24 -20.85 48.15
N LEU A 634 -4.17 -20.50 49.03
CA LEU A 634 -5.14 -19.41 48.81
C LEU A 634 -4.84 -18.24 49.75
N SER A 635 -4.47 -17.09 49.18
CA SER A 635 -4.22 -15.84 49.92
C SER A 635 -5.19 -14.75 49.48
N ILE A 636 -5.93 -14.16 50.42
CA ILE A 636 -6.87 -13.06 50.19
C ILE A 636 -6.58 -11.94 51.19
N GLY A 637 -6.23 -10.75 50.71
CA GLY A 637 -5.84 -9.62 51.56
C GLY A 637 -5.95 -8.26 50.86
N SER A 638 -5.50 -7.20 51.53
CA SER A 638 -5.49 -5.86 50.93
C SER A 638 -4.38 -5.68 49.88
N ALA A 639 -4.53 -4.68 49.02
CA ALA A 639 -3.46 -4.20 48.16
C ALA A 639 -2.57 -3.21 48.94
N ALA A 640 -1.63 -3.72 49.75
CA ALA A 640 -0.82 -2.96 50.69
C ALA A 640 -0.15 -1.71 50.07
N ASP A 641 0.43 -1.83 48.88
CA ASP A 641 1.08 -0.72 48.15
C ASP A 641 0.09 0.12 47.31
N SER A 642 -1.18 0.24 47.72
CA SER A 642 -2.12 1.14 47.04
C SER A 642 -1.85 2.58 47.47
N LEU A 643 -1.60 3.46 46.49
CA LEU A 643 -1.39 4.90 46.68
C LEU A 643 -2.54 5.60 47.43
N TYR A 644 -3.71 4.96 47.50
CA TYR A 644 -4.93 5.45 48.14
C TYR A 644 -5.14 4.87 49.56
N GLY A 645 -4.16 4.17 50.14
CA GLY A 645 -4.27 3.60 51.49
C GLY A 645 -5.22 2.41 51.58
N GLY A 646 -5.26 1.60 50.51
CA GLY A 646 -6.23 0.55 50.25
C GLY A 646 -6.42 -0.50 51.35
N ARG A 647 -7.67 -0.97 51.50
CA ARG A 647 -8.06 -2.00 52.48
C ARG A 647 -9.09 -2.96 51.88
N LEU A 648 -8.91 -4.25 52.16
CA LEU A 648 -9.95 -5.27 52.03
C LEU A 648 -10.91 -5.09 53.21
N MET A 649 -12.17 -4.77 52.95
CA MET A 649 -13.16 -4.42 53.96
C MET A 649 -13.82 -5.69 54.52
N THR A 650 -14.65 -6.36 53.72
CA THR A 650 -15.30 -7.64 54.08
C THR A 650 -15.04 -8.74 53.06
N VAL A 651 -14.86 -9.98 53.55
CA VAL A 651 -14.89 -11.21 52.76
C VAL A 651 -16.16 -12.00 53.10
N LEU A 652 -17.02 -12.23 52.12
CA LEU A 652 -18.29 -12.95 52.26
C LEU A 652 -18.26 -14.23 51.41
N ASN A 653 -18.67 -15.35 51.99
CA ASN A 653 -18.79 -16.66 51.34
C ASN A 653 -20.18 -17.25 51.64
N THR A 654 -21.13 -17.08 50.73
CA THR A 654 -22.55 -17.44 50.96
C THR A 654 -22.98 -18.57 50.03
N ALA A 655 -23.27 -19.76 50.60
CA ALA A 655 -23.58 -20.97 49.83
C ALA A 655 -22.55 -21.29 48.72
N ALA A 656 -21.28 -20.99 48.99
CA ALA A 656 -20.18 -20.97 48.02
C ALA A 656 -18.92 -21.67 48.59
N THR A 657 -17.92 -21.94 47.76
CA THR A 657 -16.70 -22.67 48.15
C THR A 657 -15.46 -21.79 48.01
N MET A 658 -14.66 -21.69 49.08
CA MET A 658 -13.24 -21.35 49.01
C MET A 658 -12.41 -22.54 49.51
N ALA A 659 -11.40 -22.94 48.75
CA ALA A 659 -10.55 -24.10 49.09
C ALA A 659 -9.07 -23.85 48.77
N ALA A 660 -8.19 -24.38 49.61
CA ALA A 660 -6.76 -24.50 49.37
C ALA A 660 -6.30 -25.96 49.52
N GLY A 661 -5.45 -26.44 48.62
CA GLY A 661 -4.82 -27.77 48.72
C GLY A 661 -3.75 -27.84 49.81
N HIS A 662 -3.18 -26.70 50.21
CA HIS A 662 -2.28 -26.56 51.36
C HIS A 662 -2.83 -25.49 52.33
N ASP A 663 -2.32 -24.26 52.30
CA ASP A 663 -2.69 -23.22 53.28
C ASP A 663 -3.70 -22.21 52.74
N MET A 664 -4.63 -21.78 53.60
CA MET A 664 -5.57 -20.69 53.36
C MET A 664 -5.30 -19.54 54.33
N THR A 665 -5.01 -18.35 53.80
CA THR A 665 -4.89 -17.11 54.57
C THR A 665 -5.87 -16.06 54.05
N ILE A 666 -6.74 -15.53 54.92
CA ILE A 666 -7.69 -14.46 54.62
C ILE A 666 -7.52 -13.34 55.65
N GLN A 667 -7.21 -12.12 55.19
CA GLN A 667 -6.97 -10.94 56.02
C GLN A 667 -7.92 -9.80 55.63
N ALA A 668 -8.97 -9.56 56.43
CA ALA A 668 -9.97 -8.52 56.17
C ALA A 668 -10.02 -7.49 57.31
N ARG A 669 -10.32 -6.24 56.97
CA ARG A 669 -10.35 -5.12 57.91
C ARG A 669 -11.54 -5.20 58.87
N ASP A 670 -12.71 -5.56 58.37
CA ASP A 670 -13.97 -5.47 59.12
C ASP A 670 -14.52 -6.85 59.46
N ALA A 671 -14.72 -7.73 58.46
CA ALA A 671 -15.28 -9.07 58.68
C ALA A 671 -14.85 -10.14 57.65
N ILE A 672 -14.81 -11.39 58.11
CA ILE A 672 -14.81 -12.61 57.30
C ILE A 672 -16.08 -13.40 57.68
N VAL A 673 -16.94 -13.69 56.71
CA VAL A 673 -18.27 -14.28 56.95
C VAL A 673 -18.52 -15.42 55.98
N ASN A 674 -18.59 -16.65 56.49
CA ASN A 674 -19.05 -17.84 55.77
C ASN A 674 -20.42 -18.27 56.30
N LEU A 675 -21.40 -18.39 55.39
CA LEU A 675 -22.80 -18.74 55.70
C LEU A 675 -23.30 -19.80 54.72
N GLY A 676 -23.44 -21.04 55.19
CA GLY A 676 -23.86 -22.19 54.39
C GLY A 676 -22.85 -22.59 53.30
N GLY A 677 -21.65 -22.00 53.30
CA GLY A 677 -20.56 -22.27 52.38
C GLY A 677 -19.43 -23.08 53.01
N GLN A 678 -18.41 -23.37 52.21
CA GLN A 678 -17.24 -24.15 52.62
C GLN A 678 -15.97 -23.29 52.58
N LEU A 679 -15.22 -23.28 53.68
CA LEU A 679 -13.85 -22.74 53.77
C LEU A 679 -12.90 -23.87 54.17
N THR A 680 -12.22 -24.50 53.21
CA THR A 680 -11.34 -25.66 53.44
C THR A 680 -9.86 -25.36 53.14
N ALA A 681 -8.97 -25.96 53.92
CA ALA A 681 -7.53 -25.97 53.68
C ALA A 681 -7.00 -27.38 53.92
N GLY A 682 -5.94 -27.78 53.20
CA GLY A 682 -5.27 -29.08 53.39
C GLY A 682 -4.34 -29.11 54.60
N HIS A 683 -3.88 -27.94 55.07
CA HIS A 683 -2.94 -27.78 56.18
C HIS A 683 -3.40 -26.66 57.15
N GLU A 684 -2.96 -25.41 56.99
CA GLU A 684 -3.36 -24.29 57.88
C GLU A 684 -4.53 -23.47 57.30
N ARG A 685 -5.48 -23.06 58.16
CA ARG A 685 -6.60 -22.16 57.80
C ARG A 685 -6.61 -20.94 58.72
N ARG A 686 -5.99 -19.87 58.25
CA ARG A 686 -5.76 -18.61 58.99
C ARG A 686 -6.73 -17.52 58.55
N LEU A 687 -7.66 -17.15 59.43
CA LEU A 687 -8.68 -16.13 59.19
C LEU A 687 -8.47 -14.96 60.16
N GLU A 688 -8.11 -13.79 59.63
CA GLU A 688 -7.77 -12.59 60.42
C GLU A 688 -8.71 -11.44 60.06
N ALA A 689 -9.67 -11.17 60.95
CA ALA A 689 -10.53 -9.98 60.94
C ALA A 689 -11.07 -9.72 62.36
N PRO A 690 -11.55 -8.50 62.69
CA PRO A 690 -12.22 -8.23 63.96
C PRO A 690 -13.49 -9.06 64.19
N ILE A 691 -14.15 -9.46 63.10
CA ILE A 691 -15.33 -10.33 63.09
C ILE A 691 -15.03 -11.52 62.17
N VAL A 692 -15.03 -12.73 62.73
CA VAL A 692 -14.99 -13.98 61.95
C VAL A 692 -16.23 -14.80 62.27
N ILE A 693 -17.02 -15.10 61.25
CA ILE A 693 -18.21 -15.96 61.31
C ILE A 693 -17.95 -17.11 60.33
N ASP A 694 -17.98 -18.35 60.84
CA ASP A 694 -17.84 -19.56 60.02
C ASP A 694 -18.96 -20.55 60.40
N ASP A 695 -20.12 -20.40 59.77
CA ASP A 695 -21.26 -21.30 59.94
C ASP A 695 -21.58 -22.02 58.61
N PRO A 696 -20.92 -23.15 58.33
CA PRO A 696 -21.18 -23.96 57.13
C PRO A 696 -22.55 -24.65 57.16
N ASN A 697 -23.29 -24.60 58.28
CA ASN A 697 -24.63 -25.17 58.41
C ASN A 697 -25.74 -24.11 58.38
N ALA A 698 -25.39 -22.81 58.26
CA ALA A 698 -26.38 -21.75 58.17
C ALA A 698 -27.27 -21.93 56.93
N ASP A 699 -28.59 -21.84 57.13
CA ASP A 699 -29.57 -21.79 56.05
C ASP A 699 -29.40 -20.50 55.25
N ALA A 700 -28.58 -20.56 54.20
CA ALA A 700 -28.30 -19.42 53.33
C ALA A 700 -29.56 -18.84 52.65
N SER A 701 -30.65 -19.62 52.53
CA SER A 701 -31.93 -19.10 51.99
C SER A 701 -32.62 -18.10 52.92
N ARG A 702 -32.25 -18.08 54.22
CA ARG A 702 -32.65 -17.06 55.20
C ARG A 702 -31.72 -15.85 55.26
N TYR A 703 -30.58 -15.90 54.58
CA TYR A 703 -29.58 -14.82 54.53
C TYR A 703 -29.50 -14.21 53.13
N THR A 704 -30.64 -13.75 52.60
CA THR A 704 -30.66 -12.81 51.47
C THR A 704 -30.03 -11.48 51.89
N VAL A 705 -28.75 -11.29 51.53
CA VAL A 705 -27.95 -10.14 51.98
C VAL A 705 -28.35 -8.86 51.26
N TYR A 706 -29.30 -8.11 51.85
CA TYR A 706 -29.53 -6.68 51.55
C TYR A 706 -30.18 -5.90 52.71
N GLY A 707 -29.90 -6.29 53.97
CA GLY A 707 -30.35 -5.49 55.13
C GLY A 707 -29.91 -5.96 56.52
N GLY A 708 -29.74 -7.27 56.76
CA GLY A 708 -29.50 -7.78 58.13
C GLY A 708 -28.06 -7.69 58.68
N LEU A 709 -27.07 -7.44 57.82
CA LEU A 709 -25.65 -7.43 58.22
C LEU A 709 -25.13 -6.01 58.50
N GLU A 710 -25.67 -5.00 57.82
CA GLU A 710 -25.28 -3.59 58.00
C GLU A 710 -25.57 -3.11 59.42
N ASP A 711 -26.76 -3.37 59.97
CA ASP A 711 -27.12 -3.02 61.36
C ASP A 711 -26.12 -3.58 62.39
N ARG A 712 -25.59 -4.78 62.15
CA ARG A 712 -24.67 -5.46 63.08
C ARG A 712 -23.21 -5.01 62.91
N LEU A 713 -22.82 -4.53 61.73
CA LEU A 713 -21.51 -3.92 61.47
C LEU A 713 -21.49 -2.45 61.90
N ALA A 714 -22.58 -1.71 61.67
CA ALA A 714 -22.76 -0.32 62.13
C ALA A 714 -22.71 -0.21 63.66
N ALA A 715 -23.19 -1.23 64.38
CA ALA A 715 -23.07 -1.33 65.84
C ALA A 715 -21.62 -1.49 66.34
N ALA A 716 -20.68 -1.89 65.49
CA ALA A 716 -19.25 -2.04 65.83
C ALA A 716 -18.37 -0.88 65.30
N GLY A 717 -18.75 -0.26 64.16
CA GLY A 717 -17.98 0.78 63.46
C GLY A 717 -18.21 2.22 63.93
N GLN A 718 -18.51 2.45 65.21
CA GLN A 718 -19.19 3.67 65.69
C GLN A 718 -18.39 4.99 65.64
N THR A 719 -17.18 5.00 65.07
CA THR A 719 -16.36 6.21 64.80
C THR A 719 -16.29 6.64 63.34
N ALA A 720 -16.88 5.88 62.39
CA ALA A 720 -16.90 6.27 60.97
C ALA A 720 -18.04 7.26 60.63
N ASN A 721 -19.17 7.15 61.33
CA ASN A 721 -20.38 7.91 61.00
C ASN A 721 -20.27 9.41 61.26
N ASP A 722 -19.40 9.87 62.17
CA ASP A 722 -19.18 11.30 62.40
C ASP A 722 -18.57 12.03 61.18
N ALA A 723 -17.80 11.33 60.35
CA ALA A 723 -17.28 11.86 59.09
C ALA A 723 -18.38 11.99 58.02
N HIS A 724 -19.31 11.02 57.96
CA HIS A 724 -20.43 11.09 57.02
C HIS A 724 -21.48 12.12 57.45
N ALA A 725 -21.76 12.18 58.76
CA ALA A 725 -22.69 13.13 59.37
C ALA A 725 -22.16 14.58 59.41
N SER A 726 -20.87 14.83 59.22
CA SER A 726 -20.34 16.19 59.00
C SER A 726 -20.45 16.61 57.54
N LEU A 727 -20.24 15.70 56.58
CA LEU A 727 -20.46 15.96 55.16
C LEU A 727 -21.94 16.23 54.84
N GLN A 728 -22.85 15.43 55.41
CA GLN A 728 -24.29 15.68 55.28
C GLN A 728 -24.73 16.99 55.98
N ARG A 729 -24.08 17.41 57.06
CA ARG A 729 -24.38 18.72 57.69
C ARG A 729 -23.97 19.91 56.80
N GLN A 730 -22.82 19.85 56.13
CA GLN A 730 -22.45 20.85 55.12
C GLN A 730 -23.38 20.86 53.88
N GLN A 731 -24.13 19.79 53.63
CA GLN A 731 -25.15 19.75 52.58
C GLN A 731 -26.56 20.10 53.09
N ALA A 732 -26.83 20.01 54.40
CA ALA A 732 -28.10 20.37 55.03
C ALA A 732 -28.22 21.86 55.39
N ASP A 733 -27.10 22.57 55.63
CA ASP A 733 -27.09 24.03 55.84
C ASP A 733 -27.54 24.83 54.59
N ALA A 734 -27.73 24.16 53.45
CA ALA A 734 -28.42 24.72 52.28
C ALA A 734 -29.97 24.68 52.37
N GLY A 735 -30.57 24.19 53.47
CA GLY A 735 -32.01 23.88 53.47
C GLY A 735 -32.74 23.65 54.80
N HIS A 736 -32.38 24.28 55.92
CA HIS A 736 -33.20 24.19 57.16
C HIS A 736 -33.37 25.51 57.96
N ALA A 737 -34.62 25.99 58.00
CA ALA A 737 -35.17 26.93 58.98
C ALA A 737 -36.71 26.89 58.90
N HIS A 738 -37.50 26.60 59.93
CA HIS A 738 -37.22 26.05 61.26
C HIS A 738 -38.36 25.10 61.68
N HIS A 739 -38.12 24.29 62.71
CA HIS A 739 -39.16 23.67 63.53
C HIS A 739 -39.01 24.17 64.97
N TRP A 740 -40.11 24.45 65.68
CA TRP A 740 -40.25 24.38 67.16
C TRP A 740 -41.64 24.89 67.59
N GLY A 741 -42.25 24.24 68.58
CA GLY A 741 -43.35 24.81 69.37
C GLY A 741 -44.75 24.24 69.14
N ALA A 742 -45.11 23.22 69.93
CA ALA A 742 -46.49 22.99 70.39
C ALA A 742 -46.72 23.80 71.70
N PRO A 743 -47.96 24.00 72.24
CA PRO A 743 -49.19 23.25 71.92
C PRO A 743 -50.49 24.10 71.86
N GLN A 744 -51.63 23.38 71.88
CA GLN A 744 -52.98 23.78 72.33
C GLN A 744 -53.90 24.63 71.42
N ALA A 745 -54.92 23.92 70.92
CA ALA A 745 -56.36 24.19 71.15
C ALA A 745 -57.13 25.22 70.31
N ASP A 746 -58.43 24.90 70.25
CA ASP A 746 -59.64 25.65 69.90
C ASP A 746 -59.93 26.18 68.48
N GLU A 747 -61.17 25.84 68.12
CA GLU A 747 -62.08 26.23 67.05
C GLU A 747 -62.02 27.69 66.56
N GLY A 748 -62.27 27.91 65.25
CA GLY A 748 -62.63 29.25 64.76
C GLY A 748 -62.48 29.51 63.24
N TRP A 749 -63.55 29.29 62.47
CA TRP A 749 -63.82 30.09 61.26
C TRP A 749 -64.47 31.44 61.70
N PRO A 750 -64.61 32.52 60.87
CA PRO A 750 -64.37 32.63 59.42
C PRO A 750 -63.75 33.98 58.92
N THR A 751 -63.70 34.14 57.58
CA THR A 751 -63.74 35.41 56.78
C THR A 751 -62.67 36.51 56.89
N SER A 752 -62.12 36.94 55.74
CA SER A 752 -62.32 38.28 55.08
C SER A 752 -61.13 38.77 54.22
N HIS A 753 -61.47 39.48 53.14
CA HIS A 753 -60.60 40.14 52.13
C HIS A 753 -60.45 41.66 52.46
N PRO A 754 -59.78 42.51 51.64
CA PRO A 754 -58.54 42.37 50.82
C PRO A 754 -57.57 43.59 50.89
N SER A 755 -56.35 43.42 50.39
CA SER A 755 -55.54 44.40 49.59
C SER A 755 -54.27 43.68 49.11
N GLU A 756 -53.82 43.70 47.85
CA GLU A 756 -53.71 44.71 46.78
C GLU A 756 -52.44 45.58 46.86
N GLU A 757 -51.32 45.07 46.32
CA GLU A 757 -50.39 45.84 45.47
C GLU A 757 -49.48 44.92 44.61
N ALA A 758 -48.87 45.47 43.56
CA ALA A 758 -48.44 44.75 42.34
C ALA A 758 -47.06 44.05 42.35
N GLN A 759 -46.88 43.05 41.47
CA GLN A 759 -45.76 43.01 40.50
C GLN A 759 -45.94 41.97 39.35
N PRO A 760 -45.29 42.13 38.16
CA PRO A 760 -45.79 41.56 36.89
C PRO A 760 -44.98 40.38 36.32
N ASP A 761 -44.66 39.35 37.12
CA ASP A 761 -43.64 38.34 36.76
C ASP A 761 -44.18 36.92 36.44
N GLU A 762 -45.49 36.69 36.61
CA GLU A 762 -46.08 35.34 36.61
C GLU A 762 -46.52 34.84 35.22
N GLN A 763 -46.99 35.74 34.34
CA GLN A 763 -47.45 35.35 33.00
C GLN A 763 -46.35 34.79 32.10
N ALA A 764 -45.11 35.30 32.21
CA ALA A 764 -43.97 34.79 31.47
C ALA A 764 -43.60 33.36 31.92
N ARG A 765 -43.57 33.12 33.24
CA ARG A 765 -43.23 31.82 33.84
C ARG A 765 -44.25 30.74 33.50
N ASN A 766 -45.54 31.08 33.50
CA ASN A 766 -46.58 30.15 33.06
C ASN A 766 -46.47 29.80 31.57
N LEU A 767 -46.18 30.77 30.70
CA LEU A 767 -46.08 30.52 29.25
C LEU A 767 -44.90 29.60 28.88
N ASP A 768 -43.77 29.70 29.58
CA ASP A 768 -42.63 28.79 29.38
C ASP A 768 -42.88 27.41 30.03
N ALA A 769 -43.54 27.36 31.20
CA ALA A 769 -43.94 26.10 31.83
C ALA A 769 -44.95 25.30 31.00
N GLU A 770 -45.87 25.96 30.29
CA GLU A 770 -46.75 25.31 29.31
C GLU A 770 -45.98 24.84 28.07
N ARG A 771 -45.05 25.66 27.54
CA ARG A 771 -44.19 25.28 26.41
C ARG A 771 -43.36 24.03 26.70
N GLN A 772 -42.77 23.93 27.89
CA GLN A 772 -41.99 22.77 28.32
C GLN A 772 -42.84 21.51 28.46
N ARG A 773 -44.05 21.61 29.02
CA ARG A 773 -45.01 20.49 29.06
C ARG A 773 -45.39 20.02 27.64
N HIS A 774 -45.60 20.95 26.71
CA HIS A 774 -45.92 20.62 25.32
C HIS A 774 -44.75 19.89 24.60
N LEU A 775 -43.52 20.34 24.83
CA LEU A 775 -42.30 19.70 24.32
C LEU A 775 -42.11 18.28 24.86
N ASP A 776 -42.32 18.04 26.15
CA ASP A 776 -42.21 16.70 26.73
C ASP A 776 -43.34 15.76 26.26
N VAL A 777 -44.55 16.28 26.02
CA VAL A 777 -45.64 15.51 25.39
C VAL A 777 -45.31 15.15 23.93
N GLN A 778 -44.65 16.04 23.17
CA GLN A 778 -44.17 15.73 21.82
C GLN A 778 -43.07 14.66 21.85
N LYS A 779 -42.02 14.82 22.66
CA LYS A 779 -40.94 13.82 22.79
C LYS A 779 -41.46 12.43 23.19
N ARG A 780 -42.44 12.37 24.09
CA ARG A 780 -43.08 11.08 24.48
C ARG A 780 -43.83 10.44 23.31
N ARG A 781 -44.53 11.22 22.48
CA ARG A 781 -45.21 10.72 21.26
C ARG A 781 -44.21 10.27 20.19
N GLU A 782 -43.11 10.99 20.01
CA GLU A 782 -42.03 10.59 19.08
C GLU A 782 -41.37 9.29 19.51
N ALA A 783 -41.00 9.15 20.79
CA ALA A 783 -40.45 7.91 21.34
C ALA A 783 -41.44 6.73 21.26
N GLU A 784 -42.74 6.98 21.40
CA GLU A 784 -43.76 5.94 21.23
C GLU A 784 -43.94 5.53 19.75
N MET A 785 -43.91 6.47 18.81
CA MET A 785 -43.92 6.16 17.38
C MET A 785 -42.67 5.38 16.96
N GLN A 786 -41.48 5.78 17.43
CA GLN A 786 -40.23 5.05 17.17
C GLN A 786 -40.28 3.61 17.72
N ARG A 787 -40.83 3.41 18.93
CA ARG A 787 -41.07 2.06 19.47
C ARG A 787 -42.02 1.24 18.61
N ARG A 788 -43.13 1.84 18.14
CA ARG A 788 -44.10 1.17 17.26
C ARG A 788 -43.49 0.80 15.89
N GLN A 789 -42.65 1.67 15.30
CA GLN A 789 -41.91 1.36 14.07
C GLN A 789 -40.90 0.23 14.28
N ALA A 790 -40.10 0.27 15.35
CA ALA A 790 -39.13 -0.80 15.66
C ALA A 790 -39.83 -2.15 15.91
N GLU A 791 -40.99 -2.15 16.59
CA GLU A 791 -41.76 -3.37 16.80
C GLU A 791 -42.40 -3.90 15.50
N GLN A 792 -42.88 -3.01 14.62
CA GLN A 792 -43.37 -3.39 13.29
C GLN A 792 -42.23 -4.00 12.44
N GLN A 793 -41.07 -3.35 12.34
CA GLN A 793 -39.91 -3.86 11.63
C GLN A 793 -39.47 -5.23 12.17
N ARG A 794 -39.52 -5.44 13.49
CA ARG A 794 -39.21 -6.76 14.08
C ARG A 794 -40.23 -7.84 13.68
N ARG A 795 -41.51 -7.50 13.53
CA ARG A 795 -42.55 -8.44 13.05
C ARG A 795 -42.36 -8.77 11.57
N GLU A 796 -42.06 -7.77 10.73
CA GLU A 796 -41.74 -7.95 9.31
C GLU A 796 -40.49 -8.83 9.12
N HIS A 797 -39.45 -8.63 9.94
CA HIS A 797 -38.24 -9.47 9.91
C HIS A 797 -38.54 -10.93 10.30
N VAL A 798 -39.42 -11.18 11.27
CA VAL A 798 -39.83 -12.53 11.70
C VAL A 798 -40.66 -13.24 10.64
N GLU A 799 -41.61 -12.56 9.97
CA GLU A 799 -42.37 -13.18 8.86
C GLU A 799 -41.48 -13.42 7.64
N ASN A 800 -40.54 -12.52 7.31
CA ASN A 800 -39.57 -12.75 6.23
C ASN A 800 -38.67 -13.96 6.51
N PHE A 801 -38.17 -14.12 7.74
CA PHE A 801 -37.40 -15.30 8.15
C PHE A 801 -38.24 -16.58 8.05
N ARG A 802 -39.50 -16.52 8.49
CA ARG A 802 -40.47 -17.62 8.41
C ARG A 802 -40.78 -18.03 6.96
N LEU A 803 -40.97 -17.08 6.04
CA LEU A 803 -41.13 -17.39 4.61
C LEU A 803 -39.86 -18.00 4.01
N ALA A 804 -38.68 -17.44 4.30
CA ALA A 804 -37.41 -17.95 3.79
C ALA A 804 -37.16 -19.40 4.27
N HIS A 805 -37.48 -19.70 5.53
CA HIS A 805 -37.38 -21.06 6.07
C HIS A 805 -38.35 -22.04 5.38
N GLN A 806 -39.60 -21.65 5.12
CA GLN A 806 -40.55 -22.47 4.36
C GLN A 806 -40.13 -22.71 2.90
N GLN A 807 -39.49 -21.73 2.26
CA GLN A 807 -38.92 -21.90 0.92
C GLN A 807 -37.73 -22.87 0.92
N TRP A 808 -36.89 -22.82 1.95
CA TRP A 808 -35.78 -23.76 2.15
C TRP A 808 -36.27 -25.19 2.40
N GLU A 809 -37.30 -25.39 3.23
CA GLU A 809 -37.91 -26.73 3.43
C GLU A 809 -38.49 -27.30 2.12
N GLN A 810 -39.13 -26.47 1.29
CA GLN A 810 -39.61 -26.88 -0.04
C GLN A 810 -38.45 -27.27 -0.98
N GLN A 811 -37.31 -26.57 -0.92
CA GLN A 811 -36.12 -26.91 -1.70
C GLN A 811 -35.43 -28.19 -1.23
N LEU A 812 -35.51 -28.56 0.06
CA LEU A 812 -35.11 -29.89 0.53
C LEU A 812 -36.08 -30.96 0.02
N ALA A 813 -37.38 -30.72 0.08
CA ALA A 813 -38.40 -31.68 -0.36
C ALA A 813 -38.36 -31.99 -1.87
N SER A 814 -37.80 -31.08 -2.69
CA SER A 814 -37.60 -31.29 -4.13
C SER A 814 -36.31 -32.03 -4.52
N GLN A 815 -35.41 -32.34 -3.58
CA GLN A 815 -34.16 -33.05 -3.89
C GLN A 815 -34.39 -34.58 -3.94
N PRO A 816 -33.93 -35.28 -5.01
CA PRO A 816 -34.06 -36.73 -5.07
C PRO A 816 -33.17 -37.39 -4.01
N GLN A 817 -33.76 -38.24 -3.17
CA GLN A 817 -32.99 -38.94 -2.14
C GLN A 817 -31.96 -39.89 -2.76
N PRO A 818 -30.71 -39.92 -2.23
CA PRO A 818 -29.69 -40.85 -2.71
C PRO A 818 -30.09 -42.29 -2.41
N GLN A 819 -29.95 -43.18 -3.39
CA GLN A 819 -30.17 -44.61 -3.19
C GLN A 819 -29.08 -45.20 -2.27
N PRO A 820 -29.41 -46.19 -1.42
CA PRO A 820 -28.45 -46.80 -0.52
C PRO A 820 -27.36 -47.55 -1.30
N GLN A 821 -26.10 -47.33 -0.91
CA GLN A 821 -24.96 -48.09 -1.44
C GLN A 821 -24.96 -49.52 -0.87
N PRO A 822 -24.48 -50.52 -1.63
CA PRO A 822 -24.32 -51.89 -1.13
C PRO A 822 -23.22 -51.99 -0.06
N GLU A 823 -23.34 -52.94 0.86
CA GLU A 823 -22.36 -53.18 1.94
C GLU A 823 -21.00 -53.66 1.41
N PRO A 824 -19.88 -53.29 2.07
CA PRO A 824 -18.54 -53.75 1.71
C PRO A 824 -18.27 -55.19 2.20
N GLU A 825 -17.52 -55.96 1.40
CA GLU A 825 -16.97 -57.26 1.83
C GLU A 825 -15.85 -57.10 2.89
N PRO A 826 -15.66 -58.08 3.80
CA PRO A 826 -14.70 -57.97 4.91
C PRO A 826 -13.24 -58.22 4.49
N GLU A 827 -12.32 -57.47 5.09
CA GLU A 827 -10.87 -57.67 4.95
C GLU A 827 -10.36 -58.92 5.71
N PRO A 828 -9.29 -59.59 5.25
CA PRO A 828 -8.71 -60.77 5.90
C PRO A 828 -7.80 -60.44 7.10
N GLU A 829 -7.75 -61.36 8.07
CA GLU A 829 -7.00 -61.20 9.33
C GLU A 829 -5.45 -61.17 9.17
N PRO A 830 -4.73 -60.44 10.04
CA PRO A 830 -3.26 -60.32 9.98
C PRO A 830 -2.52 -61.53 10.56
N GLN A 831 -1.39 -61.90 9.93
CA GLN A 831 -0.51 -62.99 10.40
C GLN A 831 0.59 -62.49 11.37
N PRO A 832 1.09 -63.35 12.28
CA PRO A 832 1.99 -62.94 13.37
C PRO A 832 3.47 -62.76 12.98
N LEU A 833 4.16 -61.90 13.72
CA LEU A 833 5.60 -61.59 13.57
C LEU A 833 6.53 -62.69 14.14
N PRO A 834 7.68 -62.98 13.48
CA PRO A 834 8.72 -63.85 14.04
C PRO A 834 9.66 -63.11 15.02
N GLN A 835 10.35 -63.88 15.87
CA GLN A 835 11.25 -63.39 16.93
C GLN A 835 12.72 -63.29 16.48
N PRO A 836 13.56 -62.44 17.12
CA PRO A 836 14.96 -62.22 16.72
C PRO A 836 15.94 -63.29 17.27
N LEU A 837 17.05 -63.48 16.55
CA LEU A 837 18.23 -64.30 16.90
C LEU A 837 19.53 -63.52 16.55
N PRO A 838 20.71 -63.89 17.08
CA PRO A 838 21.68 -62.89 17.57
C PRO A 838 22.91 -62.61 16.67
N GLU A 839 23.65 -61.57 17.05
CA GLU A 839 24.84 -61.02 16.38
C GLU A 839 26.12 -61.89 16.50
N PRO A 840 26.97 -61.93 15.45
CA PRO A 840 28.37 -62.38 15.51
C PRO A 840 29.40 -61.22 15.45
N GLN A 841 30.64 -61.50 15.86
CA GLN A 841 31.76 -60.54 16.03
C GLN A 841 32.72 -60.43 14.81
N PRO A 842 33.68 -59.46 14.78
CA PRO A 842 34.23 -58.88 13.53
C PRO A 842 35.69 -59.27 13.15
N GLU A 843 36.29 -58.48 12.23
CA GLU A 843 37.69 -58.43 11.70
C GLU A 843 37.96 -59.12 10.33
N PRO A 844 38.98 -58.70 9.52
CA PRO A 844 40.01 -57.66 9.74
C PRO A 844 40.11 -56.57 8.61
N THR A 845 41.05 -55.62 8.80
CA THR A 845 41.36 -54.44 7.93
C THR A 845 42.58 -54.63 7.00
N PRO A 846 42.74 -53.81 5.94
CA PRO A 846 44.04 -53.50 5.31
C PRO A 846 44.45 -52.00 5.35
N GLU A 847 45.71 -51.70 5.00
CA GLU A 847 46.47 -50.46 5.34
C GLU A 847 46.67 -49.43 4.19
N PRO A 848 47.25 -48.20 4.43
CA PRO A 848 46.95 -46.99 3.63
C PRO A 848 48.11 -46.28 2.86
N MET A 849 47.72 -45.32 1.99
CA MET A 849 48.46 -44.11 1.52
C MET A 849 49.71 -44.28 0.61
N PRO A 850 50.03 -43.35 -0.34
CA PRO A 850 50.37 -41.93 -0.07
C PRO A 850 49.91 -40.83 -1.08
N GLU A 851 50.15 -39.57 -0.70
CA GLU A 851 50.13 -38.30 -1.48
C GLU A 851 51.59 -37.86 -1.82
N PRO A 852 51.93 -36.69 -2.44
CA PRO A 852 51.14 -35.57 -3.01
C PRO A 852 51.46 -35.40 -4.54
N ASP A 853 51.78 -34.28 -5.24
CA ASP A 853 52.10 -32.86 -4.91
C ASP A 853 52.12 -31.91 -6.15
N LEU A 854 52.25 -30.59 -5.89
CA LEU A 854 52.77 -29.47 -6.70
C LEU A 854 51.99 -28.86 -7.91
N GLU A 855 51.76 -27.53 -7.78
CA GLU A 855 51.60 -26.47 -8.80
C GLU A 855 52.97 -26.12 -9.48
N PRO A 856 53.15 -25.19 -10.48
CA PRO A 856 52.33 -24.00 -10.81
C PRO A 856 52.28 -23.48 -12.30
N GLU A 857 51.62 -22.31 -12.46
CA GLU A 857 51.94 -21.16 -13.37
C GLU A 857 52.12 -21.32 -14.91
N LEU A 858 51.31 -20.59 -15.72
CA LEU A 858 51.70 -19.42 -16.57
C LEU A 858 50.65 -19.03 -17.66
N ASP A 859 50.92 -17.95 -18.39
CA ASP A 859 49.97 -17.07 -19.13
C ASP A 859 50.18 -17.11 -20.70
N PRO A 860 49.72 -16.16 -21.57
CA PRO A 860 49.32 -16.49 -22.96
C PRO A 860 50.23 -15.96 -24.10
N GLU A 861 50.05 -16.54 -25.30
CA GLU A 861 50.09 -15.90 -26.64
C GLU A 861 49.58 -16.95 -27.68
N PHE A 862 48.57 -16.70 -28.53
CA PHE A 862 48.48 -15.87 -29.75
C PHE A 862 49.25 -16.40 -30.98
N ASP A 863 48.53 -16.96 -31.97
CA ASP A 863 48.88 -16.82 -33.40
C ASP A 863 47.66 -17.05 -34.33
N LEU A 864 47.75 -16.48 -35.55
CA LEU A 864 46.76 -16.54 -36.65
C LEU A 864 47.43 -17.23 -37.89
N PRO A 865 46.85 -17.43 -39.11
CA PRO A 865 45.68 -16.75 -39.70
C PRO A 865 44.76 -17.53 -40.71
N ILE A 866 43.65 -16.86 -41.10
CA ILE A 866 42.96 -16.86 -42.44
C ILE A 866 42.43 -18.19 -43.05
N GLU A 867 41.10 -18.26 -43.31
CA GLU A 867 40.51 -18.21 -44.67
C GLU A 867 38.99 -17.90 -44.70
N LEU A 868 38.65 -16.77 -45.35
CA LEU A 868 37.49 -16.44 -46.22
C LEU A 868 36.00 -16.62 -45.79
N HIS A 869 35.24 -15.54 -46.02
CA HIS A 869 33.76 -15.44 -46.18
C HIS A 869 33.48 -15.06 -47.66
N PRO A 870 32.36 -15.50 -48.29
CA PRO A 870 31.21 -14.59 -48.53
C PRO A 870 29.82 -15.31 -48.48
N GLU A 871 28.77 -14.75 -47.87
CA GLU A 871 27.75 -13.78 -48.36
C GLU A 871 26.50 -14.39 -49.07
N LEU A 872 25.47 -13.56 -49.27
CA LEU A 872 24.06 -13.89 -49.56
C LEU A 872 23.74 -14.14 -51.05
N GLU A 873 22.59 -14.77 -51.32
CA GLU A 873 21.71 -14.33 -52.43
C GLU A 873 20.22 -14.71 -52.22
N ARG A 874 19.32 -14.15 -53.05
CA ARG A 874 17.84 -14.24 -53.00
C ARG A 874 17.28 -14.44 -54.42
N GLU A 875 16.41 -15.43 -54.61
CA GLU A 875 15.44 -15.55 -55.73
C GLU A 875 14.27 -16.47 -55.28
N LEU A 876 13.01 -16.34 -55.73
CA LEU A 876 12.31 -15.24 -56.41
C LEU A 876 10.80 -15.29 -56.02
N GLU A 877 10.05 -14.23 -56.30
CA GLU A 877 8.59 -14.15 -56.13
C GLU A 877 7.84 -14.64 -57.39
N LEU A 878 6.52 -14.84 -57.27
CA LEU A 878 5.60 -14.62 -58.39
C LEU A 878 4.19 -14.30 -57.87
N GLU A 879 3.82 -13.03 -57.95
CA GLU A 879 2.44 -12.54 -57.77
C GLU A 879 1.55 -12.88 -58.98
N LEU A 880 0.24 -12.63 -58.88
CA LEU A 880 -0.47 -11.76 -59.83
C LEU A 880 -1.92 -11.46 -59.39
N HIS A 881 -2.15 -10.20 -59.00
CA HIS A 881 -3.44 -9.48 -59.08
C HIS A 881 -3.69 -9.04 -60.56
N PRO A 882 -4.79 -8.34 -60.97
CA PRO A 882 -5.87 -7.69 -60.21
C PRO A 882 -7.30 -8.02 -60.75
N GLY A 883 -8.30 -7.16 -60.48
CA GLY A 883 -9.66 -7.25 -61.03
C GLY A 883 -10.26 -5.89 -61.45
N LEU A 884 -11.47 -5.92 -62.02
CA LEU A 884 -12.38 -4.84 -62.47
C LEU A 884 -13.81 -5.47 -62.49
N GLU A 885 -14.83 -4.94 -61.81
CA GLU A 885 -15.78 -3.83 -62.14
C GLU A 885 -17.06 -4.28 -62.91
N GLU A 886 -18.12 -3.44 -62.82
CA GLU A 886 -19.49 -3.56 -63.40
C GLU A 886 -20.44 -4.67 -62.85
N GLU A 887 -21.78 -4.51 -62.75
CA GLU A 887 -22.64 -3.34 -62.39
C GLU A 887 -24.10 -3.80 -62.07
N LEU A 888 -25.03 -2.86 -61.78
CA LEU A 888 -26.50 -2.98 -61.59
C LEU A 888 -26.98 -3.62 -60.25
N GLU A 889 -27.85 -3.02 -59.42
CA GLU A 889 -29.23 -2.47 -59.61
C GLU A 889 -30.31 -3.57 -59.80
N LEU A 890 -31.46 -3.63 -59.10
CA LEU A 890 -32.17 -2.76 -58.14
C LEU A 890 -32.86 -3.66 -57.05
N GLU A 891 -33.87 -3.37 -56.22
CA GLU A 891 -35.03 -2.44 -56.16
C GLU A 891 -35.33 -1.92 -54.70
N ILE A 892 -36.59 -1.58 -54.38
CA ILE A 892 -37.08 -0.68 -53.32
C ILE A 892 -38.14 -1.39 -52.41
N HIS A 893 -38.35 -0.89 -51.17
CA HIS A 893 -39.46 -1.22 -50.21
C HIS A 893 -40.89 -0.79 -50.71
N PRO A 894 -42.05 -0.87 -50.00
CA PRO A 894 -42.36 -1.17 -48.55
C PRO A 894 -43.70 -1.92 -48.21
N GLY A 895 -44.08 -2.00 -46.91
CA GLY A 895 -45.42 -2.38 -46.36
C GLY A 895 -45.33 -3.39 -45.18
N MET A 896 -45.79 -3.14 -43.93
CA MET A 896 -47.18 -3.12 -43.38
C MET A 896 -47.94 -4.46 -43.59
N GLU A 897 -48.63 -5.08 -42.61
CA GLU A 897 -49.19 -4.61 -41.33
C GLU A 897 -49.25 -5.70 -40.21
N THR A 898 -50.17 -5.64 -39.23
CA THR A 898 -50.09 -6.31 -37.89
C THR A 898 -50.87 -7.63 -37.69
N GLN A 899 -50.35 -8.54 -36.83
CA GLN A 899 -50.98 -9.45 -35.81
C GLN A 899 -52.31 -10.23 -36.11
N PRO A 900 -52.59 -11.41 -35.48
CA PRO A 900 -52.23 -11.83 -34.11
C PRO A 900 -51.80 -13.32 -33.91
N GLU A 901 -51.65 -13.74 -32.65
CA GLU A 901 -51.31 -15.10 -32.20
C GLU A 901 -52.47 -16.13 -32.33
N PRO A 902 -52.14 -17.42 -32.54
CA PRO A 902 -52.91 -18.57 -32.07
C PRO A 902 -52.24 -19.32 -30.89
N ALA A 903 -53.03 -20.06 -30.11
CA ALA A 903 -52.63 -20.69 -28.85
C ALA A 903 -51.60 -21.85 -28.97
N PRO A 904 -50.84 -22.15 -27.91
CA PRO A 904 -49.83 -23.22 -27.92
C PRO A 904 -50.43 -24.63 -28.00
N GLN A 905 -49.72 -25.52 -28.70
CA GLN A 905 -49.95 -26.97 -28.76
C GLN A 905 -48.61 -27.71 -28.55
N PRO A 906 -48.62 -28.99 -28.11
CA PRO A 906 -47.52 -29.55 -27.33
C PRO A 906 -46.28 -29.95 -28.14
N GLU A 907 -45.17 -30.12 -27.42
CA GLU A 907 -43.87 -30.54 -27.93
C GLU A 907 -43.94 -31.95 -28.57
N PRO A 908 -43.35 -32.15 -29.76
CA PRO A 908 -43.13 -33.49 -30.32
C PRO A 908 -41.87 -34.13 -29.72
N GLU A 909 -41.85 -35.47 -29.66
CA GLU A 909 -40.68 -36.24 -29.21
C GLU A 909 -39.48 -36.08 -30.17
N PRO A 910 -38.23 -36.09 -29.66
CA PRO A 910 -37.04 -35.82 -30.47
C PRO A 910 -36.66 -36.98 -31.40
N GLU A 911 -36.34 -36.66 -32.65
CA GLU A 911 -35.83 -37.62 -33.65
C GLU A 911 -34.41 -38.13 -33.30
N PRO A 912 -34.04 -39.37 -33.73
CA PRO A 912 -32.76 -39.98 -33.39
C PRO A 912 -31.56 -39.34 -34.11
N GLN A 913 -30.43 -39.29 -33.41
CA GLN A 913 -29.17 -38.73 -33.91
C GLN A 913 -28.49 -39.64 -34.97
N PRO A 914 -27.76 -39.08 -35.94
CA PRO A 914 -27.10 -39.84 -37.00
C PRO A 914 -25.85 -40.60 -36.51
N GLU A 915 -25.61 -41.78 -37.07
CA GLU A 915 -24.46 -42.63 -36.73
C GLU A 915 -23.10 -42.04 -37.21
N PRO A 916 -22.01 -42.20 -36.42
CA PRO A 916 -20.68 -41.72 -36.79
C PRO A 916 -19.97 -42.65 -37.79
N MET A 917 -19.26 -42.06 -38.76
CA MET A 917 -18.43 -42.82 -39.71
C MET A 917 -17.23 -43.51 -39.03
N PRO A 918 -16.83 -44.71 -39.49
CA PRO A 918 -15.79 -45.51 -38.83
C PRO A 918 -14.38 -44.93 -39.00
N GLN A 919 -13.63 -44.87 -37.90
CA GLN A 919 -12.19 -44.57 -37.90
C GLN A 919 -11.36 -45.80 -38.33
N PRO A 920 -10.16 -45.62 -38.93
CA PRO A 920 -9.29 -46.73 -39.32
C PRO A 920 -8.73 -47.47 -38.10
N PRO A 921 -8.47 -48.79 -38.21
CA PRO A 921 -8.01 -49.60 -37.09
C PRO A 921 -6.55 -49.31 -36.72
N HIS A 922 -6.34 -48.49 -35.68
CA HIS A 922 -5.03 -48.36 -35.03
C HIS A 922 -4.59 -49.71 -34.44
N SER A 923 -3.38 -50.15 -34.79
CA SER A 923 -2.86 -51.45 -34.34
C SER A 923 -2.60 -51.49 -32.82
N GLN A 924 -2.80 -52.64 -32.21
CA GLN A 924 -2.57 -52.84 -30.76
C GLN A 924 -1.12 -52.56 -30.32
N ALA A 925 -0.16 -52.64 -31.26
CA ALA A 925 1.24 -52.30 -31.01
C ALA A 925 1.44 -50.83 -30.63
N THR A 926 0.76 -49.90 -31.30
CA THR A 926 0.87 -48.45 -31.02
C THR A 926 0.39 -48.14 -29.61
N GLN A 927 -0.79 -48.66 -29.22
CA GLN A 927 -1.32 -48.51 -27.86
C GLN A 927 -0.48 -49.16 -26.75
N GLN A 928 0.44 -50.08 -27.08
CA GLN A 928 1.43 -50.57 -26.11
C GLN A 928 2.65 -49.66 -26.04
N GLN A 929 3.14 -49.16 -27.19
CA GLN A 929 4.28 -48.23 -27.24
C GLN A 929 3.97 -46.90 -26.53
N ASP A 930 2.77 -46.33 -26.71
CA ASP A 930 2.36 -45.10 -26.02
C ASP A 930 2.29 -45.28 -24.50
N ARG A 931 1.72 -46.41 -24.05
CA ARG A 931 1.66 -46.75 -22.61
C ARG A 931 3.03 -47.04 -22.00
N GLU A 932 3.99 -47.56 -22.76
CA GLU A 932 5.38 -47.62 -22.31
C GLU A 932 6.04 -46.24 -22.27
N ALA A 933 5.84 -45.39 -23.28
CA ALA A 933 6.40 -44.05 -23.32
C ALA A 933 5.89 -43.19 -22.14
N GLU A 934 4.60 -43.28 -21.82
CA GLU A 934 3.99 -42.60 -20.68
C GLU A 934 4.50 -43.12 -19.32
N ARG A 935 4.70 -44.43 -19.18
CA ARG A 935 5.35 -45.03 -17.99
C ARG A 935 6.79 -44.55 -17.83
N ARG A 936 7.56 -44.53 -18.92
CA ARG A 936 8.95 -44.01 -18.92
C ARG A 936 9.00 -42.51 -18.57
N ARG A 937 8.04 -41.70 -19.04
CA ARG A 937 7.89 -40.28 -18.65
C ARG A 937 7.61 -40.14 -17.15
N HIS A 938 6.64 -40.87 -16.61
CA HIS A 938 6.34 -40.85 -15.17
C HIS A 938 7.53 -41.29 -14.31
N GLN A 939 8.27 -42.32 -14.73
CA GLN A 939 9.45 -42.80 -14.02
C GLN A 939 10.59 -41.77 -14.03
N ALA A 940 10.81 -41.08 -15.15
CA ALA A 940 11.79 -39.99 -15.26
C ALA A 940 11.40 -38.76 -14.41
N ILE A 941 10.12 -38.42 -14.32
CA ILE A 941 9.61 -37.34 -13.45
C ILE A 941 9.88 -37.71 -11.98
N LYS A 942 9.57 -38.95 -11.57
CA LYS A 942 9.82 -39.42 -10.20
C LYS A 942 11.32 -39.38 -9.84
N GLN A 943 12.19 -39.87 -10.73
CA GLN A 943 13.64 -39.81 -10.53
C GLN A 943 14.17 -38.38 -10.39
N ARG A 944 13.62 -37.41 -11.13
CA ARG A 944 14.00 -35.99 -10.98
C ARG A 944 13.59 -35.43 -9.61
N ALA A 945 12.36 -35.74 -9.15
CA ALA A 945 11.89 -35.31 -7.83
C ALA A 945 12.71 -35.94 -6.69
N ASP A 946 13.11 -37.20 -6.81
CA ASP A 946 13.96 -37.88 -5.82
C ASP A 946 15.38 -37.26 -5.78
N ALA A 947 15.99 -37.00 -6.94
CA ALA A 947 17.29 -36.34 -7.04
C ALA A 947 17.28 -34.85 -6.62
N GLU A 948 16.11 -34.21 -6.61
CA GLU A 948 15.94 -32.85 -6.07
C GLU A 948 15.74 -32.87 -4.55
N ARG A 949 15.02 -33.85 -4.00
CA ARG A 949 14.94 -34.07 -2.54
C ARG A 949 16.31 -34.34 -1.91
N GLN A 950 17.15 -35.17 -2.53
CA GLN A 950 18.54 -35.38 -2.07
C GLN A 950 19.34 -34.06 -2.04
N ARG A 951 19.33 -33.28 -3.12
CA ARG A 951 20.07 -32.00 -3.18
C ARG A 951 19.56 -30.95 -2.17
N GLN A 952 18.27 -30.97 -1.82
CA GLN A 952 17.76 -30.15 -0.72
C GLN A 952 18.22 -30.63 0.67
N GLN A 953 18.32 -31.95 0.88
CA GLN A 953 18.84 -32.52 2.12
C GLN A 953 20.35 -32.21 2.29
N GLU A 954 21.18 -32.46 1.28
CA GLU A 954 22.61 -32.11 1.27
C GLU A 954 22.84 -30.61 1.57
N ARG A 955 21.97 -29.73 1.04
CA ARG A 955 22.02 -28.29 1.30
C ARG A 955 21.66 -27.94 2.74
N ARG A 956 20.70 -28.64 3.37
CA ARG A 956 20.39 -28.50 4.80
C ARG A 956 21.55 -28.96 5.67
N GLU A 957 22.14 -30.11 5.38
CA GLU A 957 23.29 -30.65 6.12
C GLU A 957 24.54 -29.75 6.00
N ARG A 958 24.77 -29.13 4.82
CA ARG A 958 25.81 -28.09 4.66
C ARG A 958 25.53 -26.84 5.50
N LEU A 959 24.29 -26.35 5.53
CA LEU A 959 23.87 -25.20 6.34
C LEU A 959 24.00 -25.47 7.84
N GLU A 960 23.66 -26.67 8.30
CA GLU A 960 23.81 -27.05 9.70
C GLU A 960 25.29 -27.18 10.11
N LYS A 961 26.14 -27.79 9.27
CA LYS A 961 27.59 -27.83 9.49
C LYS A 961 28.20 -26.42 9.54
N PHE A 962 27.74 -25.49 8.69
CA PHE A 962 28.15 -24.10 8.74
C PHE A 962 27.73 -23.42 10.06
N ARG A 963 26.46 -23.63 10.49
CA ARG A 963 25.93 -23.10 11.76
C ARG A 963 26.71 -23.61 12.98
N LEU A 964 27.07 -24.89 13.03
CA LEU A 964 27.91 -25.43 14.12
C LEU A 964 29.33 -24.84 14.08
N ALA A 965 29.94 -24.70 12.91
CA ALA A 965 31.27 -24.10 12.79
C ALA A 965 31.28 -22.63 13.22
N GLU A 966 30.21 -21.88 12.94
CA GLU A 966 30.05 -20.49 13.39
C GLU A 966 29.79 -20.39 14.91
N GLN A 967 29.05 -21.33 15.50
CA GLN A 967 28.86 -21.42 16.96
C GLN A 967 30.11 -21.85 17.72
N GLN A 968 31.08 -22.50 17.08
CA GLN A 968 32.34 -22.95 17.69
C GLN A 968 33.51 -21.97 17.52
N ARG A 969 33.31 -20.81 16.88
CA ARG A 969 34.34 -19.76 16.79
C ARG A 969 34.53 -19.04 18.13
N PRO A 970 35.70 -19.11 18.79
CA PRO A 970 36.00 -18.27 19.94
C PRO A 970 36.22 -16.82 19.45
N LYS A 971 35.27 -15.93 19.75
CA LYS A 971 35.45 -14.49 19.51
C LYS A 971 36.45 -13.92 20.51
N SER A 972 37.37 -13.08 20.06
CA SER A 972 38.32 -12.43 20.98
C SER A 972 37.64 -11.32 21.79
N GLU A 973 38.22 -10.94 22.94
CA GLU A 973 37.73 -9.78 23.69
C GLU A 973 37.83 -8.49 22.88
N GLU A 974 38.81 -8.36 21.99
CA GLU A 974 38.95 -7.21 21.08
C GLU A 974 37.80 -7.12 20.07
N GLU A 975 37.35 -8.24 19.50
CA GLU A 975 36.17 -8.26 18.60
C GLU A 975 34.90 -7.85 19.33
N LEU A 976 34.71 -8.31 20.58
CA LEU A 976 33.55 -7.95 21.40
C LEU A 976 33.58 -6.46 21.78
N GLN A 977 34.75 -5.92 22.11
CA GLN A 977 34.93 -4.49 22.37
C GLN A 977 34.69 -3.63 21.12
N ALA A 978 35.19 -4.05 19.95
CA ALA A 978 34.96 -3.35 18.68
C ALA A 978 33.48 -3.32 18.27
N VAL A 979 32.74 -4.43 18.47
CA VAL A 979 31.29 -4.48 18.24
C VAL A 979 30.52 -3.60 19.23
N ALA A 980 30.91 -3.60 20.51
CA ALA A 980 30.31 -2.73 21.52
C ALA A 980 30.53 -1.22 21.20
N GLN A 981 31.74 -0.86 20.77
CA GLN A 981 32.11 0.49 20.34
C GLN A 981 31.26 0.94 19.14
N ASN A 982 31.21 0.15 18.06
CA ASN A 982 30.41 0.45 16.87
C ASN A 982 28.91 0.60 17.18
N ASN A 983 28.35 -0.28 18.03
CA ASN A 983 26.95 -0.20 18.44
C ASN A 983 26.66 1.07 19.26
N LYS A 984 27.60 1.50 20.11
CA LYS A 984 27.49 2.76 20.86
C LYS A 984 27.52 3.97 19.93
N GLU A 985 28.44 4.00 18.96
CA GLU A 985 28.55 5.10 17.99
C GLU A 985 27.31 5.18 17.07
N ALA A 986 26.76 4.03 16.67
CA ALA A 986 25.48 3.97 15.94
C ALA A 986 24.30 4.50 16.78
N ALA A 987 24.23 4.13 18.07
CA ALA A 987 23.22 4.63 18.99
C ALA A 987 23.33 6.15 19.22
N GLU A 988 24.54 6.68 19.41
CA GLU A 988 24.77 8.13 19.53
C GLU A 988 24.41 8.88 18.24
N ARG A 989 24.71 8.31 17.06
CA ARG A 989 24.35 8.90 15.75
C ARG A 989 22.84 8.95 15.55
N ASN A 990 22.13 7.87 15.88
CA ASN A 990 20.66 7.83 15.84
C ASN A 990 20.04 8.81 16.85
N ALA A 991 20.63 8.96 18.06
CA ALA A 991 20.17 9.91 19.05
C ALA A 991 20.33 11.38 18.60
N ARG A 992 21.37 11.70 17.81
CA ARG A 992 21.55 13.04 17.20
C ARG A 992 20.54 13.28 16.06
N LEU A 993 20.31 12.29 15.20
CA LEU A 993 19.26 12.35 14.16
C LEU A 993 17.87 12.61 14.77
N MET A 994 17.51 11.90 15.83
CA MET A 994 16.23 12.07 16.54
C MET A 994 16.10 13.43 17.28
N ARG A 995 17.18 14.21 17.40
CA ARG A 995 17.18 15.58 17.92
C ARG A 995 17.34 16.67 16.84
N GLY A 996 17.53 16.29 15.57
CA GLY A 996 17.82 17.25 14.49
C GLY A 996 19.21 17.89 14.56
N GLU A 997 20.18 17.19 15.14
CA GLU A 997 21.56 17.67 15.35
C GLU A 997 22.55 17.24 14.24
N LEU A 998 22.03 16.71 13.10
CA LEU A 998 22.77 16.16 11.97
C LEU A 998 22.11 16.51 10.63
#